data_AF-A0A7C9HE89-F1
#
_entry.id   AF-A0A7C9HE89-F1
#
_cell.length_a   1.000
_cell.length_b   1.000
_cell.length_c   1.000
_cell.angle_alpha   90.00
_cell.angle_beta   90.00
_cell.angle_gamma   90.00
#
_symmetry.space_group_name_H-M   'P 1'
#
loop_
_entity.id
_entity.type
_entity.pdbx_description
1 polymer ?
#
loop_
_entity_poly.entity_id
_entity_poly.type
_entity_poly.pdbx_seq_one_letter_code
_entity_poly.pdbx_strand_id
1 'polypeptide(L)'
;MTQDNNCNNSTRHKLSLIGVIVTLGIVFGDIGTSPLYVMKAIVRAGNPVNAEYIIGAVSCIIWTLTLQTTVKYVLIALRADNKGEGGILALYALIRRHSRKWFYLLAIVGASTLIADGVITPSITVLSAIEGLKVYEPETPVVPIALCIVTILFFIQQFGTNAIGKLFGPLMLLWFTMLGVFGAANIGAYIPILQAFNPLHAVHLLASNPEWFLILGAVFLCTTGAEALYSDLGHCGINNIRTSWAFVKVMLILNYLGQGAWIIAHTDSLNPGMNPFYAIMPHGMLFFGIIMATIAAIIASQALISGSFTIFSEAMNLKFWPRQKIKYPTDVKGQLYIPFVNMSLYILCVIVILFFESSERMEAAYGLSITITMLMTTLLLSAYLTIRRVNRWLISLFLIVFVGLESIFFIANMAKFMNGGWVTMLLASVMIIIMYVWYNATTIRNAQIQIRDIRKSFSIISDIKNDDTIPKYATNIVYLSKLGGKYDIEQKILYSIINKHPMRADHYFLLHIDYQDSPSTLEYDVTTLIPDTLYRINLRLGFRVHPLVNRYFRQIIEDMVAKDGFSLASSYPSLAKHDVMGNFVFVLINRLYATFTSFSFKERLIMDAYEWIDRLKLSMTRSLGLNTSNVLIEYVPLVVRSHAKQAKAGIPRVERIEEDAE
;
A
#
# COMPACT_ATOMS: atom_id res chain seq x y z
N MET A 1 20.20 -13.15 -37.96
CA MET A 1 19.36 -12.22 -38.75
C MET A 1 17.96 -12.79 -38.79
N THR A 2 16.96 -11.96 -38.42
CA THR A 2 15.49 -12.10 -38.60
C THR A 2 14.82 -13.32 -37.92
N GLN A 3 13.87 -13.23 -36.97
CA GLN A 3 12.87 -12.21 -36.63
C GLN A 3 12.57 -12.23 -35.12
N ASP A 4 12.99 -11.18 -34.40
CA ASP A 4 12.38 -10.76 -33.13
C ASP A 4 11.27 -9.77 -33.47
N ASN A 5 9.99 -10.10 -33.23
CA ASN A 5 8.93 -9.09 -33.40
C ASN A 5 7.58 -9.30 -32.68
N ASN A 6 7.46 -10.12 -31.62
CA ASN A 6 6.13 -10.37 -31.02
C ASN A 6 5.98 -10.25 -29.49
N CYS A 7 6.87 -9.57 -28.77
CA CYS A 7 6.73 -9.40 -27.31
C CYS A 7 6.79 -7.94 -26.85
N ASN A 8 5.98 -7.05 -27.47
CA ASN A 8 5.88 -5.65 -27.07
C ASN A 8 4.44 -5.14 -26.90
N ASN A 9 3.51 -5.99 -26.45
CA ASN A 9 2.20 -5.54 -25.98
C ASN A 9 2.26 -5.28 -24.46
N SER A 10 2.94 -4.21 -24.05
CA SER A 10 2.48 -3.52 -22.85
C SER A 10 1.07 -3.00 -23.16
N THR A 11 0.10 -3.40 -22.36
CA THR A 11 -1.30 -2.95 -22.48
C THR A 11 -1.37 -1.45 -22.19
N ARG A 12 -0.99 -0.62 -23.17
CA ARG A 12 -1.44 0.76 -23.24
C ARG A 12 -2.95 0.68 -23.42
N HIS A 13 -3.71 0.89 -22.34
CA HIS A 13 -5.14 1.11 -22.44
C HIS A 13 -5.37 2.25 -23.45
N LYS A 14 -5.78 1.90 -24.67
CA LYS A 14 -6.18 2.88 -25.68
C LYS A 14 -7.35 3.66 -25.10
N LEU A 15 -7.36 4.98 -25.34
CA LEU A 15 -8.48 5.83 -24.95
C LEU A 15 -9.77 5.22 -25.50
N SER A 16 -10.70 4.90 -24.61
CA SER A 16 -12.00 4.33 -24.95
C SER A 16 -13.03 4.99 -24.07
N LEU A 17 -14.22 5.27 -24.61
CA LEU A 17 -15.35 5.83 -23.87
C LEU A 17 -15.66 4.98 -22.62
N ILE A 18 -15.62 3.66 -22.77
CA ILE A 18 -15.82 2.71 -21.68
C ILE A 18 -14.70 2.86 -20.62
N GLY A 19 -13.45 3.04 -21.07
CA GLY A 19 -12.31 3.26 -20.17
C GLY A 19 -12.43 4.54 -19.36
N VAL A 20 -12.90 5.63 -19.98
CA VAL A 20 -13.19 6.91 -19.31
C VAL A 20 -14.29 6.74 -18.26
N ILE A 21 -15.40 6.09 -18.62
CA ILE A 21 -16.50 5.86 -17.66
C ILE A 21 -16.05 4.99 -16.49
N VAL A 22 -15.32 3.90 -16.73
CA VAL A 22 -14.78 3.05 -15.67
C VAL A 22 -13.83 3.84 -14.75
N THR A 23 -13.02 4.73 -15.32
CA THR A 23 -12.09 5.56 -14.54
C THR A 23 -12.83 6.52 -13.59
N LEU A 24 -14.01 7.03 -13.97
CA LEU A 24 -14.85 7.84 -13.06
C LEU A 24 -15.20 7.09 -11.78
N GLY A 25 -15.54 5.80 -11.91
CA GLY A 25 -15.89 4.93 -10.80
C GLY A 25 -14.70 4.58 -9.89
N ILE A 26 -13.56 4.24 -10.49
CA ILE A 26 -12.40 3.73 -9.74
C ILE A 26 -11.60 4.86 -9.10
N VAL A 27 -11.38 5.97 -9.82
CA VAL A 27 -10.37 6.97 -9.44
C VAL A 27 -10.96 8.20 -8.77
N PHE A 28 -12.14 8.63 -9.21
CA PHE A 28 -12.69 9.93 -8.82
C PHE A 28 -13.77 9.86 -7.74
N GLY A 29 -14.03 8.68 -7.16
CA GLY A 29 -14.98 8.50 -6.07
C GLY A 29 -14.69 9.43 -4.89
N ASP A 30 -13.47 9.38 -4.36
CA ASP A 30 -13.06 10.10 -3.15
C ASP A 30 -13.19 11.63 -3.30
N ILE A 31 -12.47 12.22 -4.26
CA ILE A 31 -12.55 13.66 -4.57
C ILE A 31 -13.96 14.10 -5.02
N GLY A 32 -14.76 13.18 -5.56
CA GLY A 32 -16.12 13.43 -5.96
C GLY A 32 -17.11 13.56 -4.80
N THR A 33 -16.74 13.08 -3.61
CA THR A 33 -17.58 13.18 -2.41
C THR A 33 -17.27 14.41 -1.55
N SER A 34 -16.14 15.08 -1.77
CA SER A 34 -15.75 16.30 -1.06
C SER A 34 -16.80 17.43 -1.01
N PRO A 35 -17.64 17.65 -2.05
CA PRO A 35 -18.72 18.64 -1.97
C PRO A 35 -19.73 18.43 -0.84
N LEU A 36 -19.82 17.22 -0.27
CA LEU A 36 -20.71 16.91 0.85
C LEU A 36 -20.34 17.65 2.15
N TYR A 37 -19.08 18.02 2.33
CA TYR A 37 -18.58 18.59 3.59
C TYR A 37 -17.76 19.88 3.43
N VAL A 38 -17.15 20.14 2.26
CA VAL A 38 -16.26 21.31 2.06
C VAL A 38 -16.97 22.66 2.32
N MET A 39 -18.12 22.90 1.71
CA MET A 39 -18.81 24.20 1.87
C MET A 39 -19.41 24.36 3.26
N LYS A 40 -19.88 23.26 3.87
CA LYS A 40 -20.30 23.23 5.28
C LYS A 40 -19.16 23.65 6.21
N ALA A 41 -17.95 23.11 5.98
CA ALA A 41 -16.76 23.48 6.72
C ALA A 41 -16.34 24.95 6.52
N ILE A 42 -16.47 25.48 5.30
CA ILE A 42 -16.18 26.87 4.97
C ILE A 42 -17.16 27.82 5.68
N VAL A 43 -18.47 27.58 5.61
CA VAL A 43 -19.47 28.42 6.28
C VAL A 43 -19.22 28.47 7.79
N ARG A 44 -18.88 27.33 8.40
CA ARG A 44 -18.55 27.24 9.83
C ARG A 44 -17.26 27.98 10.21
N ALA A 45 -16.30 28.05 9.30
CA ALA A 45 -15.02 28.74 9.52
C ALA A 45 -15.09 30.25 9.26
N GLY A 46 -16.19 30.78 8.72
CA GLY A 46 -16.34 32.19 8.37
C GLY A 46 -17.05 33.00 9.45
N ASN A 47 -16.51 34.17 9.80
CA ASN A 47 -17.16 35.13 10.67
C ASN A 47 -16.75 36.58 10.32
N PRO A 48 -17.60 37.41 9.68
CA PRO A 48 -18.94 37.10 9.16
C PRO A 48 -18.90 36.37 7.82
N VAL A 49 -19.95 35.58 7.54
CA VAL A 49 -20.14 34.96 6.21
C VAL A 49 -20.82 35.98 5.30
N ASN A 50 -20.04 36.64 4.44
CA ASN A 50 -20.55 37.60 3.45
C ASN A 50 -20.17 37.20 2.01
N ALA A 51 -20.65 37.97 1.02
CA ALA A 51 -20.40 37.67 -0.40
C ALA A 51 -18.91 37.61 -0.74
N GLU A 52 -18.12 38.56 -0.23
CA GLU A 52 -16.68 38.62 -0.45
C GLU A 52 -15.96 37.39 0.13
N TYR A 53 -16.35 36.96 1.33
CA TYR A 53 -15.85 35.76 1.99
C TYR A 53 -16.08 34.52 1.13
N ILE A 54 -17.32 34.31 0.67
CA ILE A 54 -17.68 33.13 -0.12
C ILE A 54 -17.00 33.14 -1.50
N ILE A 55 -16.94 34.28 -2.19
CA ILE A 55 -16.24 34.40 -3.48
C ILE A 55 -14.75 34.05 -3.30
N GLY A 56 -14.11 34.59 -2.26
CA GLY A 56 -12.71 34.28 -1.95
C GLY A 56 -12.51 32.80 -1.63
N ALA A 57 -13.40 32.18 -0.86
CA ALA A 57 -13.29 30.77 -0.46
C ALA A 57 -13.49 29.83 -1.65
N VAL A 58 -14.45 30.12 -2.54
CA VAL A 58 -14.63 29.38 -3.79
C VAL A 58 -13.44 29.58 -4.74
N SER A 59 -12.86 30.79 -4.78
CA SER A 59 -11.60 31.02 -5.50
C SER A 59 -10.46 30.16 -4.96
N CYS A 60 -10.32 30.05 -3.63
CA CYS A 60 -9.35 29.15 -3.02
C CYS A 60 -9.56 27.70 -3.47
N ILE A 61 -10.80 27.21 -3.51
CA ILE A 61 -11.12 25.85 -4.00
C ILE A 61 -10.69 25.66 -5.47
N ILE A 62 -11.09 26.57 -6.36
CA ILE A 62 -10.80 26.47 -7.81
C ILE A 62 -9.28 26.40 -8.05
N TRP A 63 -8.51 27.25 -7.37
CA TRP A 63 -7.07 27.31 -7.54
C TRP A 63 -6.35 26.16 -6.83
N THR A 64 -6.88 25.66 -5.71
CA THR A 64 -6.34 24.45 -5.06
C THR A 64 -6.55 23.22 -5.94
N LEU A 65 -7.73 23.03 -6.54
CA LEU A 65 -7.98 21.97 -7.53
C LEU A 65 -7.15 22.15 -8.82
N THR A 66 -6.81 23.39 -9.17
CA THR A 66 -5.99 23.64 -10.36
C THR A 66 -4.52 23.33 -10.08
N LEU A 67 -3.95 23.83 -8.99
CA LEU A 67 -2.53 23.62 -8.69
C LEU A 67 -2.27 22.20 -8.19
N GLN A 68 -3.03 21.73 -7.22
CA GLN A 68 -2.75 20.47 -6.53
C GLN A 68 -3.17 19.26 -7.38
N THR A 69 -4.45 19.14 -7.73
CA THR A 69 -4.91 17.95 -8.47
C THR A 69 -4.57 18.04 -9.95
N THR A 70 -4.78 19.18 -10.62
CA THR A 70 -4.49 19.28 -12.06
C THR A 70 -2.98 19.35 -12.35
N VAL A 71 -2.27 20.35 -11.84
CA VAL A 71 -0.85 20.56 -12.20
C VAL A 71 0.05 19.50 -11.56
N LYS A 72 0.03 19.33 -10.23
CA LYS A 72 0.94 18.39 -9.57
C LYS A 72 0.61 16.94 -9.91
N TYR A 73 -0.63 16.50 -9.69
CA TYR A 73 -0.96 15.08 -9.85
C TYR A 73 -1.18 14.68 -11.30
N VAL A 74 -2.14 15.31 -12.00
CA VAL A 74 -2.55 14.87 -13.35
C VAL A 74 -1.50 15.15 -14.43
N LEU A 75 -0.80 16.30 -14.38
CA LEU A 75 0.20 16.64 -15.38
C LEU A 75 1.60 16.10 -15.08
N ILE A 76 2.04 16.15 -13.82
CA ILE A 76 3.41 15.78 -13.42
C ILE A 76 3.47 14.36 -12.83
N ALA A 77 2.74 14.06 -11.73
CA ALA A 77 2.87 12.80 -11.01
C ALA A 77 2.48 11.59 -11.87
N LEU A 78 1.42 11.67 -12.68
CA LEU A 78 1.03 10.58 -13.59
C LEU A 78 2.11 10.19 -14.62
N ARG A 79 3.15 11.00 -14.83
CA ARG A 79 4.30 10.67 -15.69
C ARG A 79 5.41 9.93 -14.94
N ALA A 80 5.28 9.77 -13.63
CA ALA A 80 6.22 9.08 -12.77
C ALA A 80 5.75 7.64 -12.50
N ASP A 81 5.35 6.92 -13.56
CA ASP A 81 4.91 5.54 -13.44
C ASP A 81 6.09 4.57 -13.34
N ASN A 82 5.93 3.52 -12.53
CA ASN A 82 6.83 2.38 -12.47
C ASN A 82 6.17 1.18 -13.17
N LYS A 83 6.46 0.99 -14.46
CA LYS A 83 5.87 -0.06 -15.31
C LYS A 83 4.33 -0.01 -15.33
N GLY A 84 3.75 1.19 -15.37
CA GLY A 84 2.31 1.41 -15.35
C GLY A 84 1.68 1.57 -13.97
N GLU A 85 2.39 1.26 -12.87
CA GLU A 85 1.91 1.50 -11.50
C GLU A 85 2.31 2.90 -11.01
N GLY A 86 1.46 3.54 -10.23
CA GLY A 86 1.70 4.85 -9.62
C GLY A 86 1.56 4.80 -8.10
N GLY A 87 1.69 5.93 -7.42
CA GLY A 87 1.64 6.01 -5.97
C GLY A 87 3.00 6.18 -5.31
N ILE A 88 2.99 6.38 -3.99
CA ILE A 88 4.20 6.80 -3.25
C ILE A 88 5.26 5.70 -3.16
N LEU A 89 4.84 4.44 -2.97
CA LEU A 89 5.74 3.30 -2.87
C LEU A 89 6.26 2.88 -4.25
N ALA A 90 5.43 2.92 -5.30
CA ALA A 90 5.88 2.81 -6.69
C ALA A 90 6.93 3.87 -7.06
N LEU A 91 6.71 5.13 -6.67
CA LEU A 91 7.67 6.22 -6.87
C LEU A 91 8.99 5.98 -6.13
N TYR A 92 8.93 5.54 -4.87
CA TYR A 92 10.10 5.15 -4.11
C TYR A 92 10.86 3.99 -4.79
N ALA A 93 10.15 2.98 -5.29
CA ALA A 93 10.75 1.84 -5.98
C ALA A 93 11.53 2.26 -7.24
N LEU A 94 11.05 3.30 -7.95
CA LEU A 94 11.71 3.85 -9.14
C LEU A 94 13.02 4.58 -8.79
N ILE A 95 13.05 5.30 -7.66
CA ILE A 95 14.22 6.12 -7.28
C ILE A 95 15.20 5.40 -6.33
N ARG A 96 14.80 4.30 -5.65
CA ARG A 96 15.59 3.66 -4.58
C ARG A 96 17.03 3.30 -4.96
N ARG A 97 17.29 2.97 -6.24
CA ARG A 97 18.63 2.57 -6.73
C ARG A 97 19.61 3.75 -6.86
N HIS A 98 19.11 4.97 -7.04
CA HIS A 98 19.90 6.19 -7.26
C HIS A 98 19.77 7.18 -6.10
N SER A 99 19.14 6.75 -5.02
CA SER A 99 18.61 7.60 -3.97
C SER A 99 19.50 7.63 -2.73
N ARG A 100 19.40 8.72 -1.97
CA ARG A 100 20.03 8.85 -0.65
C ARG A 100 19.42 7.86 0.33
N LYS A 101 20.24 7.38 1.28
CA LYS A 101 19.84 6.41 2.32
C LYS A 101 18.61 6.80 3.15
N TRP A 102 18.13 8.04 3.10
CA TRP A 102 16.98 8.52 3.90
C TRP A 102 15.64 8.55 3.14
N PHE A 103 15.58 8.37 1.81
CA PHE A 103 14.30 8.47 1.09
C PHE A 103 13.30 7.35 1.42
N TYR A 104 13.77 6.21 1.94
CA TYR A 104 12.86 5.18 2.44
C TYR A 104 11.99 5.69 3.60
N LEU A 105 12.48 6.66 4.38
CA LEU A 105 11.70 7.27 5.45
C LEU A 105 10.58 8.14 4.90
N LEU A 106 10.84 8.90 3.82
CA LEU A 106 9.78 9.67 3.15
C LEU A 106 8.69 8.74 2.61
N ALA A 107 9.09 7.60 2.04
CA ALA A 107 8.18 6.58 1.55
C ALA A 107 7.35 5.94 2.68
N ILE A 108 8.00 5.58 3.80
CA ILE A 108 7.30 5.03 4.98
C ILE A 108 6.31 6.04 5.55
N VAL A 109 6.74 7.29 5.75
CA VAL A 109 5.89 8.35 6.31
C VAL A 109 4.67 8.56 5.42
N GLY A 110 4.86 8.80 4.11
CA GLY A 110 3.75 9.09 3.23
C GLY A 110 2.85 7.89 2.94
N ALA A 111 3.38 6.66 2.90
CA ALA A 111 2.55 5.46 2.78
C ALA A 111 1.70 5.23 4.04
N SER A 112 2.27 5.48 5.22
CA SER A 112 1.57 5.31 6.50
C SER A 112 0.45 6.32 6.69
N THR A 113 0.69 7.58 6.31
CA THR A 113 -0.34 8.63 6.38
C THR A 113 -1.44 8.42 5.34
N LEU A 114 -1.13 7.81 4.19
CA LEU A 114 -2.13 7.38 3.21
C LEU A 114 -2.96 6.18 3.69
N ILE A 115 -2.35 5.23 4.42
CA ILE A 115 -3.10 4.13 5.06
C ILE A 115 -4.03 4.67 6.16
N ALA A 116 -3.58 5.68 6.91
CA ALA A 116 -4.42 6.34 7.92
C ALA A 116 -5.63 7.04 7.28
N ASP A 117 -5.44 7.67 6.13
CA ASP A 117 -6.53 8.20 5.31
C ASP A 117 -7.52 7.09 4.86
N GLY A 118 -6.98 5.91 4.49
CA GLY A 118 -7.70 4.66 4.26
C GLY A 118 -8.73 4.24 5.32
N VAL A 119 -8.54 4.70 6.56
CA VAL A 119 -9.46 4.45 7.69
C VAL A 119 -10.51 5.56 7.82
N ILE A 120 -10.14 6.81 7.55
CA ILE A 120 -11.02 7.96 7.80
C ILE A 120 -12.02 8.16 6.68
N THR A 121 -11.61 8.03 5.41
CA THR A 121 -12.50 8.30 4.26
C THR A 121 -13.78 7.46 4.28
N PRO A 122 -13.76 6.13 4.54
CA PRO A 122 -15.01 5.38 4.63
C PRO A 122 -15.90 5.82 5.79
N SER A 123 -15.28 6.31 6.87
CA SER A 123 -15.99 6.77 8.05
C SER A 123 -16.67 8.11 7.80
N ILE A 124 -15.94 9.11 7.28
CA ILE A 124 -16.47 10.47 7.06
C ILE A 124 -17.44 10.52 5.86
N THR A 125 -17.13 9.88 4.74
CA THR A 125 -17.96 9.97 3.52
C THR A 125 -19.31 9.31 3.70
N VAL A 126 -19.36 8.11 4.30
CA VAL A 126 -20.62 7.40 4.58
C VAL A 126 -21.44 8.17 5.62
N LEU A 127 -20.79 8.69 6.67
CA LEU A 127 -21.48 9.45 7.71
C LEU A 127 -22.06 10.77 7.15
N SER A 128 -21.30 11.54 6.36
CA SER A 128 -21.77 12.76 5.69
C SER A 128 -22.91 12.50 4.69
N ALA A 129 -22.89 11.36 4.00
CA ALA A 129 -23.97 10.98 3.10
C ALA A 129 -25.28 10.71 3.87
N ILE A 130 -25.21 9.94 4.96
CA ILE A 130 -26.39 9.56 5.75
C ILE A 130 -26.91 10.71 6.63
N GLU A 131 -26.05 11.66 7.03
CA GLU A 131 -26.49 12.87 7.73
C GLU A 131 -27.48 13.71 6.92
N GLY A 132 -27.55 13.54 5.59
CA GLY A 132 -28.60 14.15 4.77
C GLY A 132 -30.02 13.76 5.20
N LEU A 133 -30.21 12.58 5.82
CA LEU A 133 -31.51 12.16 6.34
C LEU A 133 -32.02 13.04 7.48
N LYS A 134 -31.12 13.70 8.23
CA LYS A 134 -31.50 14.64 9.29
C LYS A 134 -32.26 15.87 8.77
N VAL A 135 -32.17 16.15 7.47
CA VAL A 135 -32.96 17.21 6.82
C VAL A 135 -34.45 16.83 6.75
N TYR A 136 -34.77 15.53 6.68
CA TYR A 136 -36.15 15.02 6.74
C TYR A 136 -36.62 14.78 8.16
N GLU A 137 -35.83 14.02 8.92
CA GLU A 137 -36.16 13.57 10.26
C GLU A 137 -34.95 13.81 11.17
N PRO A 138 -34.92 14.90 11.97
CA PRO A 138 -33.77 15.28 12.79
C PRO A 138 -33.29 14.19 13.76
N GLU A 139 -34.20 13.34 14.24
CA GLU A 139 -33.96 12.26 15.19
C GLU A 139 -33.41 10.96 14.54
N THR A 140 -33.08 10.98 13.25
CA THR A 140 -32.58 9.80 12.55
C THR A 140 -31.29 9.25 13.19
N PRO A 141 -31.21 7.94 13.52
CA PRO A 141 -30.02 7.32 14.09
C PRO A 141 -28.94 7.08 13.01
N VAL A 142 -28.19 8.13 12.68
CA VAL A 142 -27.17 8.12 11.60
C VAL A 142 -26.05 7.11 11.88
N VAL A 143 -25.55 7.02 13.13
CA VAL A 143 -24.40 6.16 13.48
C VAL A 143 -24.68 4.67 13.23
N PRO A 144 -25.79 4.07 13.71
CA PRO A 144 -26.14 2.68 13.39
C PRO A 144 -26.27 2.41 11.89
N ILE A 145 -26.85 3.35 11.13
CA ILE A 145 -27.02 3.21 9.67
C ILE A 145 -25.64 3.20 8.99
N ALA A 146 -24.75 4.15 9.35
CA ALA A 146 -23.40 4.21 8.83
C ALA A 146 -22.61 2.93 9.14
N LEU A 147 -22.69 2.42 10.37
CA LEU A 147 -22.07 1.15 10.76
C LEU A 147 -22.60 -0.03 9.94
N CYS A 148 -23.91 -0.09 9.69
CA CYS A 148 -24.51 -1.13 8.85
C CYS A 148 -23.93 -1.10 7.43
N ILE A 149 -23.87 0.09 6.81
CA ILE A 149 -23.31 0.28 5.46
C ILE A 149 -21.84 -0.12 5.43
N VAL A 150 -21.03 0.36 6.37
CA VAL A 150 -19.59 0.03 6.46
C VAL A 150 -19.38 -1.47 6.68
N THR A 151 -20.20 -2.11 7.51
CA THR A 151 -20.11 -3.57 7.74
C THR A 151 -20.38 -4.35 6.47
N ILE A 152 -21.47 -4.03 5.75
CA ILE A 152 -21.80 -4.65 4.46
C ILE A 152 -20.67 -4.41 3.45
N LEU A 153 -20.15 -3.18 3.42
CA LEU A 153 -19.09 -2.75 2.52
C LEU A 153 -17.80 -3.57 2.72
N PHE A 154 -17.35 -3.75 3.97
CA PHE A 154 -16.16 -4.55 4.29
C PHE A 154 -16.38 -6.07 4.15
N PHE A 155 -17.62 -6.54 4.36
CA PHE A 155 -17.99 -7.94 4.17
C PHE A 155 -17.94 -8.36 2.70
N ILE A 156 -18.41 -7.50 1.79
CA ILE A 156 -18.46 -7.77 0.34
C ILE A 156 -17.05 -7.88 -0.28
N GLN A 157 -16.02 -7.26 0.32
CA GLN A 157 -14.65 -7.24 -0.22
C GLN A 157 -14.08 -8.62 -0.57
N GLN A 158 -14.43 -9.65 0.20
CA GLN A 158 -13.91 -11.00 0.02
C GLN A 158 -14.36 -11.69 -1.28
N PHE A 159 -15.48 -11.25 -1.86
CA PHE A 159 -16.05 -11.82 -3.09
C PHE A 159 -15.47 -11.19 -4.36
N GLY A 160 -14.60 -10.19 -4.22
CA GLY A 160 -14.05 -9.42 -5.33
C GLY A 160 -15.01 -8.35 -5.84
N THR A 161 -14.44 -7.32 -6.47
CA THR A 161 -15.18 -6.12 -6.92
C THR A 161 -15.53 -6.15 -8.40
N ASN A 162 -15.31 -7.25 -9.12
CA ASN A 162 -15.43 -7.29 -10.59
C ASN A 162 -16.87 -7.10 -11.11
N ALA A 163 -17.85 -7.73 -10.46
CA ALA A 163 -19.25 -7.57 -10.85
C ALA A 163 -19.78 -6.16 -10.53
N ILE A 164 -19.40 -5.61 -9.37
CA ILE A 164 -19.88 -4.31 -8.87
C ILE A 164 -19.12 -3.15 -9.55
N GLY A 165 -17.84 -3.31 -9.84
CA GLY A 165 -16.98 -2.29 -10.44
C GLY A 165 -17.42 -1.85 -11.84
N LYS A 166 -18.17 -2.70 -12.57
CA LYS A 166 -18.78 -2.32 -13.86
C LYS A 166 -19.89 -1.25 -13.69
N LEU A 167 -20.57 -1.25 -12.55
CA LEU A 167 -21.63 -0.27 -12.24
C LEU A 167 -21.07 1.03 -11.66
N PHE A 168 -19.86 1.03 -11.11
CA PHE A 168 -19.27 2.23 -10.48
C PHE A 168 -19.13 3.39 -11.46
N GLY A 169 -18.68 3.12 -12.70
CA GLY A 169 -18.49 4.16 -13.70
C GLY A 169 -19.79 4.90 -14.05
N PRO A 170 -20.86 4.20 -14.49
CA PRO A 170 -22.15 4.82 -14.77
C PRO A 170 -22.76 5.56 -13.56
N LEU A 171 -22.67 5.00 -12.36
CA LEU A 171 -23.19 5.63 -11.14
C LEU A 171 -22.43 6.92 -10.80
N MET A 172 -21.10 6.93 -10.93
CA MET A 172 -20.30 8.14 -10.72
C MET A 172 -20.53 9.18 -11.83
N LEU A 173 -20.76 8.77 -13.08
CA LEU A 173 -21.16 9.69 -14.14
C LEU A 173 -22.47 10.40 -13.79
N LEU A 174 -23.47 9.64 -13.30
CA LEU A 174 -24.74 10.20 -12.83
C LEU A 174 -24.52 11.17 -11.67
N TRP A 175 -23.71 10.77 -10.69
CA TRP A 175 -23.35 11.60 -9.54
C TRP A 175 -22.70 12.93 -9.95
N PHE A 176 -21.64 12.90 -10.76
CA PHE A 176 -20.97 14.12 -11.21
C PHE A 176 -21.89 15.01 -12.06
N THR A 177 -22.71 14.41 -12.93
CA THR A 177 -23.69 15.16 -13.71
C THR A 177 -24.71 15.84 -12.80
N MET A 178 -25.21 15.13 -11.78
CA MET A 178 -26.11 15.68 -10.77
C MET A 178 -25.47 16.87 -10.03
N LEU A 179 -24.21 16.74 -9.59
CA LEU A 179 -23.45 17.83 -8.96
C LEU A 179 -23.40 19.07 -9.86
N GLY A 180 -23.06 18.88 -11.13
CA GLY A 180 -22.92 19.96 -12.10
C GLY A 180 -24.26 20.62 -12.45
N VAL A 181 -25.34 19.85 -12.60
CA VAL A 181 -26.68 20.37 -12.93
C VAL A 181 -27.23 21.21 -11.77
N PHE A 182 -27.22 20.70 -10.55
CA PHE A 182 -27.69 21.48 -9.39
C PHE A 182 -26.80 22.68 -9.09
N GLY A 183 -25.49 22.54 -9.31
CA GLY A 183 -24.55 23.65 -9.24
C GLY A 183 -24.91 24.75 -10.23
N ALA A 184 -24.96 24.41 -11.53
CA ALA A 184 -25.25 25.35 -12.60
C ALA A 184 -26.62 26.03 -12.44
N ALA A 185 -27.65 25.29 -12.02
CA ALA A 185 -28.99 25.84 -11.79
C ALA A 185 -29.03 26.95 -10.73
N ASN A 186 -28.15 26.90 -9.73
CA ASN A 186 -28.11 27.86 -8.63
C ASN A 186 -27.14 29.05 -8.87
N ILE A 187 -26.28 29.01 -9.89
CA ILE A 187 -25.37 30.14 -10.21
C ILE A 187 -26.16 31.43 -10.49
N GLY A 188 -27.35 31.31 -11.08
CA GLY A 188 -28.23 32.44 -11.38
C GLY A 188 -28.70 33.23 -10.15
N ALA A 189 -28.65 32.64 -8.95
CA ALA A 189 -29.02 33.31 -7.70
C ALA A 189 -28.05 34.46 -7.36
N TYR A 190 -26.78 34.35 -7.76
CA TYR A 190 -25.77 35.39 -7.56
C TYR A 190 -24.66 35.31 -8.61
N ILE A 191 -24.90 35.93 -9.77
CA ILE A 191 -23.98 35.92 -10.93
C ILE A 191 -22.55 36.39 -10.59
N PRO A 192 -22.32 37.39 -9.71
CA PRO A 192 -20.96 37.81 -9.38
C PRO A 192 -20.09 36.72 -8.72
N ILE A 193 -20.65 35.56 -8.33
CA ILE A 193 -19.86 34.40 -7.86
C ILE A 193 -18.79 33.96 -8.87
N LEU A 194 -19.01 34.21 -10.17
CA LEU A 194 -18.06 33.89 -11.24
C LEU A 194 -16.72 34.66 -11.11
N GLN A 195 -16.68 35.73 -10.32
CA GLN A 195 -15.43 36.41 -9.98
C GLN A 195 -14.44 35.48 -9.26
N ALA A 196 -14.92 34.38 -8.67
CA ALA A 196 -14.08 33.36 -8.03
C ALA A 196 -13.05 32.70 -8.98
N PHE A 197 -13.19 32.82 -10.30
CA PHE A 197 -12.14 32.38 -11.23
C PHE A 197 -10.86 33.24 -11.14
N ASN A 198 -10.97 34.49 -10.69
CA ASN A 198 -9.83 35.37 -10.51
C ASN A 198 -9.10 35.06 -9.17
N PRO A 199 -7.83 34.59 -9.21
CA PRO A 199 -7.10 34.19 -8.01
C PRO A 199 -6.88 35.32 -7.02
N LEU A 200 -7.00 36.59 -7.46
CA LEU A 200 -6.88 37.75 -6.59
C LEU A 200 -7.89 37.73 -5.44
N HIS A 201 -9.10 37.16 -5.62
CA HIS A 201 -10.06 37.04 -4.52
C HIS A 201 -9.60 36.05 -3.45
N ALA A 202 -8.93 34.96 -3.84
CA ALA A 202 -8.33 34.04 -2.88
C ALA A 202 -7.21 34.73 -2.09
N VAL A 203 -6.30 35.43 -2.79
CA VAL A 203 -5.20 36.16 -2.14
C VAL A 203 -5.73 37.26 -1.22
N HIS A 204 -6.72 38.02 -1.68
CA HIS A 204 -7.33 39.09 -0.89
C HIS A 204 -7.98 38.53 0.38
N LEU A 205 -8.78 37.46 0.26
CA LEU A 205 -9.40 36.80 1.41
C LEU A 205 -8.37 36.37 2.45
N LEU A 206 -7.29 35.69 2.02
CA LEU A 206 -6.27 35.18 2.92
C LEU A 206 -5.41 36.28 3.55
N ALA A 207 -5.24 37.41 2.86
CA ALA A 207 -4.48 38.55 3.36
C ALA A 207 -5.31 39.45 4.28
N SER A 208 -6.62 39.57 4.05
CA SER A 208 -7.51 40.43 4.83
C SER A 208 -8.06 39.75 6.09
N ASN A 209 -8.20 38.42 6.08
CA ASN A 209 -8.77 37.69 7.21
C ASN A 209 -7.69 37.17 8.17
N PRO A 210 -7.71 37.56 9.46
CA PRO A 210 -6.77 37.04 10.45
C PRO A 210 -6.94 35.53 10.69
N GLU A 211 -8.13 34.98 10.43
CA GLU A 211 -8.47 33.56 10.58
C GLU A 211 -8.24 32.73 9.29
N TRP A 212 -7.35 33.18 8.40
CA TRP A 212 -7.03 32.51 7.12
C TRP A 212 -6.73 31.01 7.27
N PHE A 213 -6.17 30.58 8.41
CA PHE A 213 -5.81 29.20 8.70
C PHE A 213 -7.05 28.30 8.88
N LEU A 214 -8.15 28.80 9.44
CA LEU A 214 -9.40 28.04 9.54
C LEU A 214 -10.02 27.82 8.15
N ILE A 215 -9.98 28.87 7.33
CA ILE A 215 -10.48 28.87 5.94
C ILE A 215 -9.68 27.86 5.11
N LEU A 216 -8.35 27.94 5.11
CA LEU A 216 -7.51 27.00 4.35
C LEU A 216 -7.62 25.57 4.86
N GLY A 217 -7.80 25.37 6.17
CA GLY A 217 -8.09 24.06 6.72
C GLY A 217 -9.44 23.48 6.27
N ALA A 218 -10.41 24.32 5.88
CA ALA A 218 -11.67 23.87 5.26
C ALA A 218 -11.53 23.69 3.75
N VAL A 219 -10.85 24.60 3.04
CA VAL A 219 -10.60 24.50 1.60
C VAL A 219 -9.79 23.26 1.25
N PHE A 220 -8.82 22.86 2.09
CA PHE A 220 -7.97 21.69 1.84
C PHE A 220 -8.79 20.41 1.55
N LEU A 221 -9.94 20.28 2.20
CA LEU A 221 -10.87 19.16 2.08
C LEU A 221 -11.38 18.94 0.64
N CYS A 222 -11.27 19.92 -0.26
CA CYS A 222 -11.63 19.74 -1.67
C CYS A 222 -10.62 18.93 -2.48
N THR A 223 -9.43 18.68 -1.95
CA THR A 223 -8.34 17.97 -2.66
C THR A 223 -8.07 16.56 -2.17
N THR A 224 -8.85 16.07 -1.23
CA THR A 224 -8.74 14.69 -0.75
C THR A 224 -9.07 13.72 -1.89
N GLY A 225 -8.28 12.67 -2.06
CA GLY A 225 -8.38 11.72 -3.17
C GLY A 225 -7.44 12.01 -4.35
N ALA A 226 -6.66 13.10 -4.32
CA ALA A 226 -5.67 13.38 -5.36
C ALA A 226 -4.54 12.34 -5.40
N GLU A 227 -4.12 11.86 -4.23
CA GLU A 227 -3.16 10.78 -4.04
C GLU A 227 -3.70 9.39 -4.41
N ALA A 228 -5.00 9.16 -4.22
CA ALA A 228 -5.68 7.95 -4.69
C ALA A 228 -5.59 7.86 -6.22
N LEU A 229 -5.81 8.98 -6.94
CA LEU A 229 -5.64 9.05 -8.39
C LEU A 229 -4.25 8.65 -8.87
N TYR A 230 -3.21 9.00 -8.12
CA TYR A 230 -1.86 8.60 -8.48
C TYR A 230 -1.61 7.11 -8.20
N SER A 231 -2.16 6.59 -7.12
CA SER A 231 -2.00 5.18 -6.71
C SER A 231 -2.76 4.22 -7.62
N ASP A 232 -3.92 4.61 -8.14
CA ASP A 232 -4.76 3.77 -9.02
C ASP A 232 -4.40 3.84 -10.51
N LEU A 233 -3.23 4.41 -10.84
CA LEU A 233 -2.75 4.55 -12.21
C LEU A 233 -2.71 3.23 -12.98
N GLY A 234 -2.33 2.14 -12.30
CA GLY A 234 -2.20 0.81 -12.89
C GLY A 234 -3.51 0.19 -13.37
N HIS A 235 -4.66 0.66 -12.87
CA HIS A 235 -5.98 0.13 -13.25
C HIS A 235 -6.58 0.85 -14.44
N CYS A 236 -6.40 2.17 -14.54
CA CYS A 236 -7.16 3.00 -15.48
C CYS A 236 -6.31 3.54 -16.65
N GLY A 237 -5.01 3.73 -16.42
CA GLY A 237 -4.08 4.33 -17.40
C GLY A 237 -4.19 5.85 -17.50
N ILE A 238 -3.06 6.47 -17.87
CA ILE A 238 -2.86 7.94 -17.82
C ILE A 238 -3.90 8.72 -18.64
N ASN A 239 -4.20 8.29 -19.88
CA ASN A 239 -5.06 9.06 -20.78
C ASN A 239 -6.54 9.04 -20.37
N ASN A 240 -7.02 7.93 -19.82
CA ASN A 240 -8.38 7.84 -19.31
C ASN A 240 -8.55 8.73 -18.07
N ILE A 241 -7.54 8.76 -17.18
CA ILE A 241 -7.53 9.64 -16.00
C ILE A 241 -7.56 11.11 -16.42
N ARG A 242 -6.71 11.53 -17.37
CA ARG A 242 -6.67 12.94 -17.83
C ARG A 242 -8.00 13.42 -18.43
N THR A 243 -8.63 12.58 -19.24
CA THR A 243 -9.90 12.93 -19.91
C THR A 243 -11.04 12.98 -18.91
N SER A 244 -11.13 11.97 -18.03
CA SER A 244 -12.13 11.92 -16.97
C SER A 244 -11.98 13.08 -15.98
N TRP A 245 -10.73 13.46 -15.65
CA TRP A 245 -10.46 14.61 -14.77
C TRP A 245 -11.01 15.92 -15.31
N ALA A 246 -10.93 16.15 -16.62
CA ALA A 246 -11.47 17.38 -17.22
C ALA A 246 -12.98 17.49 -16.96
N PHE A 247 -13.73 16.40 -17.15
CA PHE A 247 -15.16 16.34 -16.83
C PHE A 247 -15.43 16.53 -15.34
N VAL A 248 -14.74 15.77 -14.48
CA VAL A 248 -14.90 15.83 -13.01
C VAL A 248 -14.63 17.24 -12.49
N LYS A 249 -13.53 17.86 -12.92
CA LYS A 249 -13.16 19.22 -12.53
C LYS A 249 -14.25 20.24 -12.89
N VAL A 250 -14.82 20.16 -14.09
CA VAL A 250 -15.89 21.09 -14.51
C VAL A 250 -17.12 20.90 -13.62
N MET A 251 -17.56 19.66 -13.38
CA MET A 251 -18.72 19.38 -12.54
C MET A 251 -18.53 19.83 -11.08
N LEU A 252 -17.34 19.61 -10.51
CA LEU A 252 -17.00 20.07 -9.16
C LEU A 252 -17.00 21.60 -9.06
N ILE A 253 -16.38 22.31 -10.03
CA ILE A 253 -16.37 23.77 -10.04
C ILE A 253 -17.79 24.33 -10.15
N LEU A 254 -18.62 23.79 -11.04
CA LEU A 254 -20.03 24.19 -11.17
C LEU A 254 -20.78 24.00 -9.85
N ASN A 255 -20.54 22.88 -9.15
CA ASN A 255 -21.16 22.60 -7.87
C ASN A 255 -20.74 23.60 -6.78
N TYR A 256 -19.44 23.90 -6.65
CA TYR A 256 -18.96 24.88 -5.66
C TYR A 256 -19.44 26.30 -5.96
N LEU A 257 -19.49 26.71 -7.23
CA LEU A 257 -20.05 28.00 -7.63
C LEU A 257 -21.54 28.08 -7.30
N GLY A 258 -22.32 27.03 -7.58
CA GLY A 258 -23.74 26.98 -7.26
C GLY A 258 -24.03 27.00 -5.76
N GLN A 259 -23.28 26.21 -4.97
CA GLN A 259 -23.38 26.25 -3.51
C GLN A 259 -23.01 27.64 -2.97
N GLY A 260 -21.94 28.26 -3.47
CA GLY A 260 -21.55 29.61 -3.09
C GLY A 260 -22.63 30.66 -3.40
N ALA A 261 -23.19 30.64 -4.62
CA ALA A 261 -24.26 31.55 -5.03
C ALA A 261 -25.51 31.40 -4.15
N TRP A 262 -25.90 30.17 -3.84
CA TRP A 262 -27.05 29.89 -2.98
C TRP A 262 -26.83 30.38 -1.54
N ILE A 263 -25.64 30.15 -0.97
CA ILE A 263 -25.28 30.61 0.39
C ILE A 263 -25.35 32.13 0.46
N ILE A 264 -24.79 32.85 -0.52
CA ILE A 264 -24.82 34.32 -0.54
C ILE A 264 -26.27 34.83 -0.62
N ALA A 265 -27.10 34.24 -1.47
CA ALA A 265 -28.50 34.62 -1.63
C ALA A 265 -29.36 34.33 -0.38
N HIS A 266 -28.95 33.40 0.49
CA HIS A 266 -29.70 32.93 1.67
C HIS A 266 -28.97 33.18 2.99
N THR A 267 -28.03 34.14 3.02
CA THR A 267 -27.14 34.41 4.17
C THR A 267 -27.92 34.60 5.48
N ASP A 268 -29.06 35.29 5.43
CA ASP A 268 -29.90 35.59 6.61
C ASP A 268 -30.66 34.38 7.17
N SER A 269 -30.70 33.26 6.43
CA SER A 269 -31.44 32.04 6.77
C SER A 269 -30.54 30.83 7.08
N LEU A 270 -29.24 31.04 7.21
CA LEU A 270 -28.27 29.99 7.54
C LEU A 270 -28.43 29.52 8.99
N ASN A 271 -29.09 28.37 9.17
CA ASN A 271 -29.18 27.71 10.47
C ASN A 271 -27.88 26.95 10.82
N PRO A 272 -27.43 26.95 12.09
CA PRO A 272 -26.32 26.13 12.55
C PRO A 272 -26.61 24.64 12.27
N GLY A 273 -25.75 24.01 11.47
CA GLY A 273 -25.89 22.59 11.11
C GLY A 273 -26.55 22.32 9.75
N MET A 274 -27.06 23.33 9.06
CA MET A 274 -27.55 23.18 7.69
C MET A 274 -26.37 22.85 6.76
N ASN A 275 -26.49 21.77 5.99
CA ASN A 275 -25.50 21.40 4.99
C ASN A 275 -25.85 22.08 3.64
N PRO A 276 -25.03 23.01 3.13
CA PRO A 276 -25.30 23.71 1.87
C PRO A 276 -25.49 22.75 0.69
N PHE A 277 -24.83 21.58 0.72
CA PHE A 277 -24.97 20.56 -0.32
C PHE A 277 -26.41 20.06 -0.48
N TYR A 278 -27.10 19.79 0.62
CA TYR A 278 -28.48 19.31 0.60
C TYR A 278 -29.47 20.47 0.44
N ALA A 279 -29.11 21.67 0.92
CA ALA A 279 -29.97 22.85 0.86
C ALA A 279 -30.16 23.40 -0.56
N ILE A 280 -29.18 23.23 -1.46
CA ILE A 280 -29.33 23.62 -2.89
C ILE A 280 -30.31 22.73 -3.67
N MET A 281 -30.71 21.58 -3.12
CA MET A 281 -31.56 20.61 -3.81
C MET A 281 -33.04 20.92 -3.57
N PRO A 282 -33.90 20.88 -4.61
CA PRO A 282 -35.35 20.95 -4.42
C PRO A 282 -35.84 19.80 -3.52
N HIS A 283 -36.81 20.07 -2.63
CA HIS A 283 -37.32 19.08 -1.67
C HIS A 283 -37.70 17.73 -2.30
N GLY A 284 -38.34 17.72 -3.47
CA GLY A 284 -38.73 16.48 -4.17
C GLY A 284 -37.56 15.63 -4.68
N MET A 285 -36.37 16.21 -4.88
CA MET A 285 -35.17 15.52 -5.33
C MET A 285 -34.19 15.19 -4.20
N LEU A 286 -34.41 15.72 -3.00
CA LEU A 286 -33.51 15.55 -1.86
C LEU A 286 -33.33 14.07 -1.48
N PHE A 287 -34.42 13.28 -1.47
CA PHE A 287 -34.35 11.85 -1.14
C PHE A 287 -33.48 11.08 -2.15
N PHE A 288 -33.67 11.37 -3.43
CA PHE A 288 -32.82 10.84 -4.51
C PHE A 288 -31.36 11.29 -4.34
N GLY A 289 -31.13 12.54 -3.98
CA GLY A 289 -29.81 13.09 -3.72
C GLY A 289 -29.06 12.37 -2.58
N ILE A 290 -29.76 12.02 -1.50
CA ILE A 290 -29.19 11.27 -0.37
C ILE A 290 -28.84 9.84 -0.77
N ILE A 291 -29.70 9.16 -1.53
CA ILE A 291 -29.40 7.83 -2.08
C ILE A 291 -28.15 7.90 -2.96
N MET A 292 -28.09 8.88 -3.86
CA MET A 292 -26.95 9.07 -4.75
C MET A 292 -25.66 9.42 -3.99
N ALA A 293 -25.74 10.26 -2.96
CA ALA A 293 -24.61 10.58 -2.08
C ALA A 293 -24.11 9.34 -1.35
N THR A 294 -25.02 8.48 -0.89
CA THR A 294 -24.69 7.22 -0.20
C THR A 294 -23.99 6.25 -1.15
N ILE A 295 -24.49 6.12 -2.40
CA ILE A 295 -23.85 5.32 -3.44
C ILE A 295 -22.45 5.87 -3.76
N ALA A 296 -22.30 7.19 -3.92
CA ALA A 296 -21.00 7.81 -4.18
C ALA A 296 -20.03 7.60 -3.02
N ALA A 297 -20.48 7.71 -1.76
CA ALA A 297 -19.68 7.43 -0.57
C ALA A 297 -19.23 5.96 -0.49
N ILE A 298 -20.13 5.02 -0.84
CA ILE A 298 -19.78 3.60 -0.94
C ILE A 298 -18.70 3.39 -2.00
N ILE A 299 -18.84 4.00 -3.19
CA ILE A 299 -17.85 3.88 -4.27
C ILE A 299 -16.50 4.49 -3.88
N ALA A 300 -16.50 5.67 -3.26
CA ALA A 300 -15.31 6.34 -2.74
C ALA A 300 -14.57 5.44 -1.73
N SER A 301 -15.31 4.89 -0.76
CA SER A 301 -14.78 3.98 0.25
C SER A 301 -14.15 2.73 -0.38
N GLN A 302 -14.81 2.16 -1.40
CA GLN A 302 -14.34 0.97 -2.12
C GLN A 302 -13.00 1.20 -2.83
N ALA A 303 -12.88 2.34 -3.54
CA ALA A 303 -11.65 2.72 -4.22
C ALA A 303 -10.47 2.79 -3.24
N LEU A 304 -10.66 3.44 -2.09
CA LEU A 304 -9.60 3.62 -1.11
C LEU A 304 -9.22 2.32 -0.37
N ILE A 305 -10.19 1.44 -0.08
CA ILE A 305 -9.91 0.11 0.48
C ILE A 305 -9.09 -0.72 -0.50
N SER A 306 -9.45 -0.70 -1.79
CA SER A 306 -8.68 -1.37 -2.85
C SER A 306 -7.27 -0.78 -2.96
N GLY A 307 -7.14 0.55 -2.96
CA GLY A 307 -5.86 1.25 -2.95
C GLY A 307 -4.99 0.87 -1.75
N SER A 308 -5.59 0.69 -0.57
CA SER A 308 -4.89 0.23 0.63
C SER A 308 -4.32 -1.18 0.44
N PHE A 309 -5.05 -2.12 -0.18
CA PHE A 309 -4.50 -3.45 -0.50
C PHE A 309 -3.30 -3.37 -1.44
N THR A 310 -3.33 -2.46 -2.42
CA THR A 310 -2.20 -2.19 -3.31
C THR A 310 -0.99 -1.66 -2.53
N ILE A 311 -1.18 -0.66 -1.67
CA ILE A 311 -0.10 -0.09 -0.83
C ILE A 311 0.53 -1.17 0.05
N PHE A 312 -0.27 -2.01 0.73
CA PHE A 312 0.26 -3.11 1.55
C PHE A 312 0.99 -4.16 0.70
N SER A 313 0.49 -4.48 -0.49
CA SER A 313 1.17 -5.38 -1.45
C SER A 313 2.54 -4.83 -1.86
N GLU A 314 2.61 -3.56 -2.23
CA GLU A 314 3.87 -2.88 -2.56
C GLU A 314 4.82 -2.82 -1.36
N ALA A 315 4.31 -2.51 -0.17
CA ALA A 315 5.08 -2.48 1.07
C ALA A 315 5.69 -3.85 1.40
N MET A 316 4.96 -4.95 1.18
CA MET A 316 5.49 -6.31 1.36
C MET A 316 6.64 -6.61 0.38
N ASN A 317 6.51 -6.18 -0.88
CA ASN A 317 7.55 -6.37 -1.89
C ASN A 317 8.80 -5.51 -1.63
N LEU A 318 8.62 -4.30 -1.09
CA LEU A 318 9.69 -3.39 -0.71
C LEU A 318 10.30 -3.67 0.66
N LYS A 319 9.86 -4.74 1.35
CA LYS A 319 10.31 -5.13 2.70
C LYS A 319 9.97 -4.10 3.79
N PHE A 320 8.96 -3.27 3.57
CA PHE A 320 8.39 -2.39 4.59
C PHE A 320 7.32 -3.09 5.44
N TRP A 321 6.74 -4.20 4.97
CA TRP A 321 5.68 -4.90 5.70
C TRP A 321 5.91 -6.43 5.76
N PRO A 322 5.50 -7.12 6.84
CA PRO A 322 5.50 -8.58 6.90
C PRO A 322 4.64 -9.21 5.81
N ARG A 323 5.09 -10.35 5.28
CA ARG A 323 4.31 -11.08 4.26
C ARG A 323 3.00 -11.61 4.85
N GLN A 324 1.90 -11.28 4.17
CA GLN A 324 0.52 -11.69 4.49
C GLN A 324 -0.09 -12.52 3.35
N LYS A 325 -1.25 -13.11 3.61
CA LYS A 325 -1.96 -13.96 2.64
C LYS A 325 -2.68 -13.03 1.68
N ILE A 326 -2.27 -13.03 0.42
CA ILE A 326 -2.95 -12.34 -0.65
C ILE A 326 -3.85 -13.36 -1.35
N LYS A 327 -5.15 -13.09 -1.40
CA LYS A 327 -6.10 -13.82 -2.23
C LYS A 327 -6.39 -12.98 -3.48
N TYR A 328 -6.60 -13.66 -4.60
CA TYR A 328 -7.05 -13.07 -5.85
C TYR A 328 -8.46 -13.59 -6.13
N PRO A 329 -9.52 -12.84 -5.80
CA PRO A 329 -10.89 -13.32 -5.92
C PRO A 329 -11.33 -13.53 -7.38
N THR A 330 -10.67 -12.86 -8.33
CA THR A 330 -10.99 -12.94 -9.75
C THR A 330 -9.72 -13.06 -10.59
N ASP A 331 -9.87 -13.56 -11.82
CA ASP A 331 -8.79 -13.66 -12.82
C ASP A 331 -8.43 -12.30 -13.45
N VAL A 332 -9.15 -11.23 -13.08
CA VAL A 332 -8.90 -9.88 -13.58
C VAL A 332 -7.74 -9.24 -12.82
N LYS A 333 -6.75 -8.79 -13.59
CA LYS A 333 -5.56 -8.07 -13.10
C LYS A 333 -5.96 -6.90 -12.18
N GLY A 334 -5.52 -6.94 -10.92
CA GLY A 334 -5.59 -5.82 -9.99
C GLY A 334 -6.53 -5.98 -8.79
N GLN A 335 -7.32 -7.05 -8.72
CA GLN A 335 -8.19 -7.29 -7.56
C GLN A 335 -7.45 -8.07 -6.47
N LEU A 336 -6.78 -7.32 -5.61
CA LEU A 336 -6.09 -7.84 -4.44
C LEU A 336 -7.08 -7.91 -3.27
N TYR A 337 -7.13 -9.04 -2.56
CA TYR A 337 -7.82 -9.14 -1.28
C TYR A 337 -6.87 -9.64 -0.20
N ILE A 338 -6.63 -8.82 0.81
CA ILE A 338 -5.76 -9.14 1.95
C ILE A 338 -6.64 -9.20 3.21
N PRO A 339 -7.02 -10.39 3.70
CA PRO A 339 -7.99 -10.54 4.79
C PRO A 339 -7.60 -9.80 6.07
N PHE A 340 -6.32 -9.84 6.44
CA PHE A 340 -5.80 -9.14 7.62
C PHE A 340 -6.01 -7.63 7.52
N VAL A 341 -5.59 -7.04 6.39
CA VAL A 341 -5.74 -5.60 6.14
C VAL A 341 -7.21 -5.20 6.13
N ASN A 342 -8.06 -5.98 5.47
CA ASN A 342 -9.50 -5.73 5.42
C ASN A 342 -10.13 -5.67 6.81
N MET A 343 -9.84 -6.67 7.65
CA MET A 343 -10.37 -6.72 9.01
C MET A 343 -9.81 -5.61 9.89
N SER A 344 -8.52 -5.26 9.75
CA SER A 344 -7.92 -4.16 10.48
C SER A 344 -8.53 -2.81 10.09
N LEU A 345 -8.67 -2.53 8.78
CA LEU A 345 -9.32 -1.31 8.30
C LEU A 345 -10.78 -1.23 8.76
N TYR A 346 -11.53 -2.34 8.68
CA TYR A 346 -12.91 -2.41 9.18
C TYR A 346 -13.02 -2.04 10.66
N ILE A 347 -12.23 -2.69 11.52
CA ILE A 347 -12.25 -2.44 12.97
C ILE A 347 -11.89 -0.98 13.25
N LEU A 348 -10.87 -0.44 12.59
CA LEU A 348 -10.46 0.95 12.77
C LEU A 348 -11.53 1.94 12.28
N CYS A 349 -12.22 1.66 11.16
CA CYS A 349 -13.33 2.48 10.69
C CYS A 349 -14.49 2.49 11.71
N VAL A 350 -14.86 1.33 12.25
CA VAL A 350 -15.89 1.22 13.29
C VAL A 350 -15.52 2.03 14.53
N ILE A 351 -14.27 1.92 14.99
CA ILE A 351 -13.77 2.70 16.13
C ILE A 351 -13.87 4.21 15.85
N VAL A 352 -13.47 4.65 14.66
CA VAL A 352 -13.52 6.07 14.27
C VAL A 352 -14.97 6.58 14.22
N ILE A 353 -15.90 5.82 13.65
CA ILE A 353 -17.33 6.17 13.61
C ILE A 353 -17.90 6.31 15.02
N LEU A 354 -17.63 5.34 15.89
CA LEU A 354 -18.11 5.36 17.28
C LEU A 354 -17.46 6.47 18.11
N PHE A 355 -16.22 6.86 17.81
CA PHE A 355 -15.51 7.90 18.54
C PHE A 355 -16.01 9.31 18.19
N PHE A 356 -16.24 9.59 16.90
CA PHE A 356 -16.60 10.95 16.46
C PHE A 356 -18.10 11.21 16.33
N GLU A 357 -18.92 10.17 16.05
CA GLU A 357 -20.40 10.19 15.99
C GLU A 357 -21.05 11.14 14.95
N SER A 358 -20.33 12.14 14.45
CA SER A 358 -20.78 13.14 13.48
C SER A 358 -19.66 13.51 12.51
N SER A 359 -20.02 13.82 11.26
CA SER A 359 -19.05 14.21 10.23
C SER A 359 -18.34 15.52 10.60
N GLU A 360 -19.05 16.41 11.29
CA GLU A 360 -18.54 17.70 11.71
C GLU A 360 -17.32 17.60 12.63
N ARG A 361 -17.33 16.66 13.58
CA ARG A 361 -16.20 16.37 14.47
C ARG A 361 -15.08 15.64 13.73
N MET A 362 -15.40 14.83 12.72
CA MET A 362 -14.41 14.13 11.88
C MET A 362 -13.66 15.06 10.92
N GLU A 363 -14.28 16.13 10.42
CA GLU A 363 -13.65 17.08 9.48
C GLU A 363 -12.31 17.62 10.00
N ALA A 364 -12.23 17.87 11.32
CA ALA A 364 -11.00 18.33 11.96
C ALA A 364 -9.88 17.28 11.97
N ALA A 365 -10.24 15.99 11.93
CA ALA A 365 -9.30 14.88 11.95
C ALA A 365 -8.69 14.57 10.58
N TYR A 366 -9.48 14.77 9.51
CA TYR A 366 -9.22 14.25 8.18
C TYR A 366 -8.06 14.92 7.44
N GLY A 367 -7.97 16.26 7.46
CA GLY A 367 -7.03 17.00 6.61
C GLY A 367 -5.55 16.80 6.95
N LEU A 368 -5.22 16.49 8.21
CA LEU A 368 -3.83 16.55 8.68
C LEU A 368 -2.94 15.44 8.11
N SER A 369 -3.36 14.17 8.12
CA SER A 369 -2.54 13.06 7.61
C SER A 369 -2.29 13.17 6.11
N ILE A 370 -3.31 13.56 5.34
CA ILE A 370 -3.23 13.67 3.88
C ILE A 370 -2.20 14.75 3.46
N THR A 371 -2.16 15.90 4.15
CA THR A 371 -1.15 16.94 3.84
C THR A 371 0.29 16.40 3.96
N ILE A 372 0.56 15.54 4.95
CA ILE A 372 1.87 14.90 5.11
C ILE A 372 2.15 13.94 3.95
N THR A 373 1.17 13.12 3.54
CA THR A 373 1.29 12.27 2.35
C THR A 373 1.65 13.07 1.12
N MET A 374 0.96 14.19 0.90
CA MET A 374 1.19 15.07 -0.23
C MET A 374 2.60 15.67 -0.21
N LEU A 375 3.06 16.13 0.96
CA LEU A 375 4.41 16.69 1.15
C LEU A 375 5.50 15.65 0.91
N MET A 376 5.35 14.43 1.43
CA MET A 376 6.28 13.33 1.15
C MET A 376 6.31 12.99 -0.34
N THR A 377 5.15 13.00 -1.00
CA THR A 377 5.05 12.75 -2.45
C THR A 377 5.75 13.85 -3.26
N THR A 378 5.58 15.13 -2.89
CA THR A 378 6.26 16.27 -3.52
C THR A 378 7.78 16.13 -3.41
N LEU A 379 8.31 15.76 -2.24
CA LEU A 379 9.73 15.53 -2.04
C LEU A 379 10.24 14.36 -2.89
N LEU A 380 9.53 13.23 -2.94
CA LEU A 380 9.90 12.08 -3.77
C LEU A 380 9.80 12.40 -5.27
N LEU A 381 8.82 13.21 -5.70
CA LEU A 381 8.66 13.62 -7.08
C LEU A 381 9.80 14.55 -7.52
N SER A 382 10.27 15.43 -6.63
CA SER A 382 11.44 16.26 -6.89
C SER A 382 12.71 15.43 -7.12
N ALA A 383 12.88 14.33 -6.37
CA ALA A 383 13.96 13.38 -6.57
C ALA A 383 13.83 12.65 -7.92
N TYR A 384 12.62 12.24 -8.30
CA TYR A 384 12.34 11.66 -9.62
C TYR A 384 12.69 12.62 -10.76
N LEU A 385 12.27 13.89 -10.68
CA LEU A 385 12.58 14.91 -11.69
C LEU A 385 14.10 15.14 -11.81
N THR A 386 14.82 15.05 -10.69
CA THR A 386 16.30 15.13 -10.67
C THR A 386 16.93 13.96 -11.42
N ILE A 387 16.45 12.72 -11.20
CA ILE A 387 16.94 11.52 -11.91
C ILE A 387 16.64 11.60 -13.41
N ARG A 388 15.49 12.18 -13.79
CA ARG A 388 15.11 12.46 -15.18
C ARG A 388 15.88 13.61 -15.83
N ARG A 389 16.82 14.25 -15.12
CA ARG A 389 17.65 15.37 -15.59
C ARG A 389 16.82 16.57 -16.08
N VAL A 390 15.68 16.84 -15.44
CA VAL A 390 14.91 18.06 -15.69
C VAL A 390 15.72 19.28 -15.24
N ASN A 391 15.52 20.45 -15.88
CA ASN A 391 16.23 21.68 -15.55
C ASN A 391 16.10 22.01 -14.05
N ARG A 392 17.23 22.28 -13.38
CA ARG A 392 17.31 22.60 -11.94
C ARG A 392 16.40 23.76 -11.55
N TRP A 393 16.25 24.76 -12.43
CA TRP A 393 15.33 25.88 -12.19
C TRP A 393 13.87 25.45 -12.10
N LEU A 394 13.42 24.54 -12.98
CA LEU A 394 12.06 24.00 -12.94
C LEU A 394 11.83 23.12 -11.70
N ILE A 395 12.84 22.37 -11.28
CA ILE A 395 12.77 21.56 -10.05
C ILE A 395 12.67 22.47 -8.82
N SER A 396 13.50 23.53 -8.74
CA SER A 396 13.42 24.50 -7.65
C SER A 396 12.09 25.24 -7.63
N LEU A 397 11.57 25.67 -8.79
CA LEU A 397 10.25 26.29 -8.88
C LEU A 397 9.14 25.33 -8.41
N PHE A 398 9.16 24.08 -8.87
CA PHE A 398 8.23 23.04 -8.43
C PHE A 398 8.28 22.85 -6.90
N LEU A 399 9.48 22.73 -6.33
CA LEU A 399 9.66 22.57 -4.88
C LEU A 399 9.14 23.78 -4.12
N ILE A 400 9.52 25.00 -4.49
CA ILE A 400 9.12 26.22 -3.79
C ILE A 400 7.59 26.37 -3.80
N VAL A 401 6.96 26.17 -4.97
CA VAL A 401 5.50 26.31 -5.11
C VAL A 401 4.76 25.26 -4.31
N PHE A 402 5.07 23.97 -4.50
CA PHE A 402 4.28 22.89 -3.90
C PHE A 402 4.62 22.66 -2.42
N VAL A 403 5.89 22.71 -2.02
CA VAL A 403 6.24 22.63 -0.60
C VAL A 403 5.71 23.86 0.14
N GLY A 404 5.76 25.06 -0.46
CA GLY A 404 5.18 26.26 0.13
C GLY A 404 3.67 26.12 0.35
N LEU A 405 2.92 25.79 -0.71
CA LEU A 405 1.47 25.59 -0.66
C LEU A 405 1.07 24.48 0.33
N GLU A 406 1.74 23.33 0.30
CA GLU A 406 1.45 22.21 1.21
C GLU A 406 1.81 22.52 2.66
N SER A 407 2.89 23.28 2.89
CA SER A 407 3.26 23.72 4.24
C SER A 407 2.23 24.70 4.81
N ILE A 408 1.69 25.60 3.98
CA ILE A 408 0.59 26.49 4.39
C ILE A 408 -0.64 25.66 4.79
N PHE A 409 -1.03 24.65 3.98
CA PHE A 409 -2.12 23.74 4.34
C PHE A 409 -1.83 22.91 5.59
N PHE A 410 -0.59 22.47 5.77
CA PHE A 410 -0.18 21.72 6.96
C PHE A 410 -0.32 22.57 8.22
N ILE A 411 0.17 23.82 8.19
CA ILE A 411 0.04 24.79 9.29
C ILE A 411 -1.45 25.06 9.58
N ALA A 412 -2.25 25.28 8.53
CA ALA A 412 -3.69 25.51 8.65
C ALA A 412 -4.42 24.33 9.31
N ASN A 413 -4.09 23.09 8.92
CA ASN A 413 -4.68 21.89 9.52
C ASN A 413 -4.15 21.59 10.93
N MET A 414 -2.94 22.04 11.28
CA MET A 414 -2.39 21.87 12.63
C MET A 414 -3.22 22.61 13.69
N ALA A 415 -3.88 23.71 13.33
CA ALA A 415 -4.81 24.40 14.23
C ALA A 415 -5.99 23.51 14.69
N LYS A 416 -6.34 22.49 13.90
CA LYS A 416 -7.41 21.52 14.20
C LYS A 416 -6.90 20.27 14.92
N PHE A 417 -5.62 20.21 15.29
CA PHE A 417 -5.01 19.04 15.92
C PHE A 417 -5.74 18.60 17.19
N MET A 418 -6.07 19.56 18.08
CA MET A 418 -6.79 19.28 19.33
C MET A 418 -8.27 18.93 19.12
N ASN A 419 -8.83 19.29 17.97
CA ASN A 419 -10.23 19.05 17.63
C ASN A 419 -10.46 17.70 16.93
N GLY A 420 -9.45 16.83 16.88
CA GLY A 420 -9.55 15.47 16.30
C GLY A 420 -8.37 15.07 15.41
N GLY A 421 -7.56 16.02 14.93
CA GLY A 421 -6.37 15.77 14.10
C GLY A 421 -5.36 14.80 14.70
N TRP A 422 -5.28 14.73 16.03
CA TRP A 422 -4.39 13.79 16.72
C TRP A 422 -4.73 12.31 16.44
N VAL A 423 -5.99 11.96 16.14
CA VAL A 423 -6.41 10.57 15.90
C VAL A 423 -5.76 10.01 14.63
N THR A 424 -5.79 10.77 13.54
CA THR A 424 -5.19 10.35 12.26
C THR A 424 -3.67 10.29 12.34
N MET A 425 -3.07 11.23 13.08
CA MET A 425 -1.63 11.23 13.37
C MET A 425 -1.20 10.05 14.23
N LEU A 426 -2.01 9.65 15.21
CA LEU A 426 -1.74 8.47 16.02
C LEU A 426 -1.78 7.20 15.16
N LEU A 427 -2.81 7.03 14.33
CA LEU A 427 -2.91 5.91 13.39
C LEU A 427 -1.71 5.85 12.44
N ALA A 428 -1.34 6.99 11.84
CA ALA A 428 -0.18 7.09 10.97
C ALA A 428 1.12 6.77 11.72
N SER A 429 1.29 7.25 12.96
CA SER A 429 2.49 7.01 13.77
C SER A 429 2.68 5.53 14.10
N VAL A 430 1.60 4.82 14.44
CA VAL A 430 1.66 3.37 14.67
C VAL A 430 2.11 2.64 13.40
N MET A 431 1.56 3.01 12.23
CA MET A 431 1.97 2.43 10.94
C MET A 431 3.43 2.73 10.60
N ILE A 432 3.90 3.98 10.84
CA ILE A 432 5.29 4.40 10.63
C ILE A 432 6.22 3.53 11.48
N ILE A 433 5.91 3.35 12.77
CA ILE A 433 6.72 2.55 13.68
C ILE A 433 6.82 1.10 13.18
N ILE A 434 5.70 0.49 12.80
CA ILE A 434 5.69 -0.90 12.30
C ILE A 434 6.55 -1.03 11.05
N MET A 435 6.35 -0.15 10.05
CA MET A 435 7.11 -0.21 8.80
C MET A 435 8.60 0.08 9.01
N TYR A 436 8.93 1.04 9.87
CA TYR A 436 10.31 1.40 10.22
C TYR A 436 11.03 0.26 10.92
N VAL A 437 10.41 -0.31 11.96
CA VAL A 437 10.97 -1.45 12.71
C VAL A 437 11.14 -2.63 11.78
N TRP A 438 10.14 -2.96 10.97
CA TRP A 438 10.20 -4.10 10.04
C TRP A 438 11.33 -3.97 9.01
N TYR A 439 11.46 -2.79 8.39
CA TYR A 439 12.50 -2.53 7.39
C TYR A 439 13.90 -2.59 7.99
N ASN A 440 14.12 -1.91 9.11
CA ASN A 440 15.42 -1.88 9.77
C ASN A 440 15.80 -3.24 10.35
N ALA A 441 14.87 -3.95 11.00
CA ALA A 441 15.10 -5.31 11.47
C ALA A 441 15.44 -6.25 10.31
N THR A 442 14.72 -6.17 9.19
CA THR A 442 15.04 -6.96 7.99
C THR A 442 16.44 -6.63 7.45
N THR A 443 16.86 -5.37 7.49
CA THR A 443 18.19 -4.93 7.07
C THR A 443 19.28 -5.46 7.99
N ILE A 444 19.11 -5.31 9.32
CA ILE A 444 20.02 -5.84 10.35
C ILE A 444 20.17 -7.35 10.18
N ARG A 445 19.07 -8.07 9.99
CA ARG A 445 19.06 -9.52 9.76
C ARG A 445 19.81 -9.96 8.52
N ASN A 446 19.63 -9.23 7.42
CA ASN A 446 20.29 -9.56 6.16
C ASN A 446 21.80 -9.26 6.21
N ALA A 447 22.23 -8.25 6.98
CA ALA A 447 23.64 -7.97 7.21
C ALA A 447 24.37 -9.12 7.95
N GLN A 448 23.64 -9.92 8.74
CA GLN A 448 24.17 -11.08 9.47
C GLN A 448 24.12 -12.39 8.66
N ILE A 449 23.80 -12.33 7.35
CA ILE A 449 23.88 -13.51 6.48
C ILE A 449 25.34 -13.72 6.09
N GLN A 450 25.96 -14.76 6.65
CA GLN A 450 27.30 -15.19 6.24
C GLN A 450 27.20 -15.98 4.94
N ILE A 451 27.74 -15.40 3.87
CA ILE A 451 27.88 -16.03 2.56
C ILE A 451 29.13 -16.89 2.57
N ARG A 452 29.02 -18.14 2.11
CA ARG A 452 30.13 -19.06 1.90
C ARG A 452 30.13 -19.52 0.46
N ASP A 453 31.31 -19.86 -0.04
CA ASP A 453 31.47 -20.53 -1.32
C ASP A 453 31.23 -22.03 -1.12
N ILE A 454 30.20 -22.56 -1.78
CA ILE A 454 29.77 -23.95 -1.64
C ILE A 454 30.79 -24.95 -2.19
N ARG A 455 31.66 -24.53 -3.11
CA ARG A 455 32.66 -25.41 -3.75
C ARG A 455 33.61 -26.03 -2.73
N LYS A 456 33.88 -25.30 -1.64
CA LYS A 456 34.73 -25.77 -0.53
C LYS A 456 34.12 -26.94 0.25
N SER A 457 32.82 -27.19 0.09
CA SER A 457 32.09 -28.25 0.78
C SER A 457 31.66 -29.38 -0.15
N PHE A 458 32.05 -29.36 -1.43
CA PHE A 458 31.65 -30.39 -2.41
C PHE A 458 32.13 -31.78 -2.04
N SER A 459 33.38 -31.91 -1.57
CA SER A 459 33.92 -33.20 -1.10
C SER A 459 33.09 -33.73 0.07
N ILE A 460 32.91 -32.92 1.12
CA ILE A 460 32.17 -33.31 2.32
C ILE A 460 30.72 -33.72 1.99
N ILE A 461 30.02 -32.98 1.12
CA ILE A 461 28.64 -33.32 0.72
C ILE A 461 28.60 -34.65 -0.04
N SER A 462 29.60 -34.91 -0.90
CA SER A 462 29.69 -36.17 -1.65
C SER A 462 30.03 -37.34 -0.73
N ASP A 463 30.91 -37.14 0.25
CA ASP A 463 31.25 -38.13 1.27
C ASP A 463 30.02 -38.47 2.12
N ILE A 464 29.25 -37.46 2.56
CA ILE A 464 28.00 -37.68 3.32
C ILE A 464 26.98 -38.50 2.50
N LYS A 465 26.85 -38.26 1.18
CA LYS A 465 25.95 -39.06 0.30
C LYS A 465 26.37 -40.53 0.28
N ASN A 466 27.68 -40.77 0.14
CA ASN A 466 28.25 -42.11 -0.04
C ASN A 466 28.46 -42.87 1.29
N ASP A 467 28.41 -42.20 2.43
CA ASP A 467 28.60 -42.82 3.73
C ASP A 467 27.33 -43.56 4.20
N ASP A 468 27.36 -44.89 4.05
CA ASP A 468 26.28 -45.77 4.48
C ASP A 468 26.11 -45.86 6.01
N THR A 469 27.09 -45.40 6.80
CA THR A 469 26.98 -45.38 8.26
C THR A 469 26.08 -44.25 8.75
N ILE A 470 25.88 -43.21 7.93
CA ILE A 470 24.94 -42.14 8.21
C ILE A 470 23.53 -42.59 7.76
N PRO A 471 22.53 -42.62 8.67
CA PRO A 471 21.17 -42.96 8.29
C PRO A 471 20.63 -42.02 7.21
N LYS A 472 20.03 -42.60 6.17
CA LYS A 472 19.43 -41.84 5.08
C LYS A 472 18.21 -41.06 5.57
N TYR A 473 18.26 -39.74 5.46
CA TYR A 473 17.20 -38.85 5.92
C TYR A 473 16.04 -38.76 4.92
N ALA A 474 16.34 -38.56 3.64
CA ALA A 474 15.37 -38.53 2.55
C ALA A 474 16.02 -38.85 1.20
N THR A 475 15.23 -39.16 0.17
CA THR A 475 15.72 -39.23 -1.22
C THR A 475 16.09 -37.84 -1.71
N ASN A 476 15.17 -36.87 -1.59
CA ASN A 476 15.36 -35.49 -2.03
C ASN A 476 15.20 -34.50 -0.88
N ILE A 477 16.21 -33.67 -0.63
CA ILE A 477 16.14 -32.57 0.35
C ILE A 477 16.15 -31.23 -0.37
N VAL A 478 15.20 -30.36 -0.02
CA VAL A 478 15.05 -29.02 -0.61
C VAL A 478 15.30 -27.96 0.45
N TYR A 479 16.38 -27.20 0.29
CA TYR A 479 16.70 -26.05 1.13
C TYR A 479 16.30 -24.74 0.45
N LEU A 480 15.60 -23.88 1.18
CA LEU A 480 15.32 -22.52 0.72
C LEU A 480 16.52 -21.60 0.95
N SER A 481 17.09 -21.12 -0.15
CA SER A 481 18.22 -20.19 -0.16
C SER A 481 17.76 -18.75 -0.41
N LYS A 482 18.25 -17.80 0.38
CA LYS A 482 18.12 -16.37 0.08
C LYS A 482 19.12 -15.88 -0.98
N LEU A 483 20.09 -16.69 -1.36
CA LEU A 483 21.18 -16.34 -2.29
C LEU A 483 20.93 -17.01 -3.64
N GLY A 484 21.01 -16.23 -4.73
CA GLY A 484 20.86 -16.70 -6.10
C GLY A 484 22.19 -16.87 -6.87
N GLY A 485 23.31 -16.42 -6.31
CA GLY A 485 24.62 -16.53 -6.98
C GLY A 485 25.03 -17.99 -7.17
N LYS A 486 25.64 -18.33 -8.32
CA LYS A 486 25.91 -19.73 -8.73
C LYS A 486 26.55 -20.59 -7.64
N TYR A 487 27.55 -20.07 -6.93
CA TYR A 487 28.31 -20.79 -5.91
C TYR A 487 28.05 -20.31 -4.48
N ASP A 488 27.09 -19.40 -4.28
CA ASP A 488 26.86 -18.76 -2.98
C ASP A 488 25.89 -19.56 -2.13
N ILE A 489 26.27 -19.96 -0.92
CA ILE A 489 25.40 -20.64 0.03
C ILE A 489 25.39 -19.94 1.38
N GLU A 490 24.24 -19.93 2.03
CA GLU A 490 24.12 -19.42 3.40
C GLU A 490 24.80 -20.41 4.36
N GLN A 491 25.67 -19.93 5.25
CA GLN A 491 26.34 -20.81 6.23
C GLN A 491 25.36 -21.67 7.06
N LYS A 492 24.13 -21.18 7.29
CA LYS A 492 23.10 -21.93 8.03
C LYS A 492 22.71 -23.24 7.33
N ILE A 493 22.71 -23.25 5.98
CA ILE A 493 22.35 -24.43 5.19
C ILE A 493 23.48 -25.45 5.29
N LEU A 494 24.74 -25.01 5.14
CA LEU A 494 25.90 -25.88 5.36
C LEU A 494 25.92 -26.46 6.78
N TYR A 495 25.63 -25.64 7.79
CA TYR A 495 25.56 -26.09 9.18
C TYR A 495 24.46 -27.14 9.40
N SER A 496 23.31 -27.01 8.75
CA SER A 496 22.23 -28.01 8.77
C SER A 496 22.67 -29.32 8.12
N ILE A 497 23.28 -29.25 6.92
CA ILE A 497 23.73 -30.44 6.17
C ILE A 497 24.84 -31.19 6.91
N ILE A 498 25.80 -30.46 7.52
CA ILE A 498 27.08 -31.01 7.97
C ILE A 498 27.18 -31.11 9.49
N ASN A 499 26.83 -30.03 10.22
CA ASN A 499 27.29 -29.83 11.59
C ASN A 499 26.27 -30.14 12.69
N LYS A 500 24.96 -30.10 12.41
CA LYS A 500 23.94 -30.34 13.43
C LYS A 500 23.55 -31.81 13.54
N HIS A 501 22.91 -32.33 12.51
CA HIS A 501 22.70 -33.75 12.32
C HIS A 501 22.89 -34.01 10.82
N PRO A 502 23.95 -34.73 10.42
CA PRO A 502 24.27 -34.91 9.00
C PRO A 502 23.05 -35.40 8.21
N MET A 503 22.56 -34.58 7.29
CA MET A 503 21.35 -34.87 6.54
C MET A 503 21.70 -35.61 5.25
N ARG A 504 21.95 -36.91 5.33
CA ARG A 504 22.24 -37.73 4.16
C ARG A 504 21.03 -37.86 3.24
N ALA A 505 21.21 -37.52 1.96
CA ALA A 505 20.23 -37.68 0.89
C ALA A 505 20.91 -37.98 -0.45
N ASP A 506 20.14 -38.48 -1.42
CA ASP A 506 20.68 -38.71 -2.78
C ASP A 506 20.83 -37.39 -3.53
N HIS A 507 19.84 -36.52 -3.35
CA HIS A 507 19.75 -35.24 -4.07
C HIS A 507 19.48 -34.08 -3.12
N TYR A 508 20.30 -33.05 -3.23
CA TYR A 508 20.18 -31.78 -2.52
C TYR A 508 19.78 -30.68 -3.50
N PHE A 509 18.69 -29.99 -3.21
CA PHE A 509 18.19 -28.87 -4.01
C PHE A 509 18.31 -27.56 -3.23
N LEU A 510 19.03 -26.59 -3.80
CA LEU A 510 19.08 -25.22 -3.30
C LEU A 510 18.09 -24.38 -4.10
N LEU A 511 16.91 -24.16 -3.51
CA LEU A 511 15.84 -23.40 -4.14
C LEU A 511 15.91 -21.93 -3.72
N HIS A 512 16.26 -21.07 -4.66
CA HIS A 512 16.19 -19.62 -4.49
C HIS A 512 14.95 -19.07 -5.18
N ILE A 513 14.25 -18.16 -4.52
CA ILE A 513 13.08 -17.48 -5.08
C ILE A 513 13.40 -16.00 -5.17
N ASP A 514 13.54 -15.50 -6.39
CA ASP A 514 13.75 -14.10 -6.69
C ASP A 514 12.43 -13.45 -7.09
N TYR A 515 12.06 -12.38 -6.40
CA TYR A 515 10.82 -11.65 -6.65
C TYR A 515 11.12 -10.48 -7.58
N GLN A 516 10.66 -10.58 -8.82
CA GLN A 516 10.91 -9.59 -9.84
C GLN A 516 9.94 -8.42 -9.74
N ASP A 517 10.43 -7.23 -10.08
CA ASP A 517 9.63 -6.01 -10.20
C ASP A 517 8.64 -6.08 -11.39
N SER A 518 8.68 -7.13 -12.23
CA SER A 518 7.72 -7.37 -13.31
C SER A 518 6.54 -8.21 -12.81
N PRO A 519 5.28 -7.86 -13.13
CA PRO A 519 4.11 -8.47 -12.49
C PRO A 519 3.89 -9.94 -12.83
N SER A 520 4.18 -10.36 -14.06
CA SER A 520 3.78 -11.67 -14.62
C SER A 520 4.95 -12.63 -14.87
N THR A 521 6.16 -12.29 -14.43
CA THR A 521 7.32 -13.16 -14.65
C THR A 521 7.12 -14.50 -13.94
N LEU A 522 7.32 -15.59 -14.64
CA LEU A 522 7.31 -16.94 -14.08
C LEU A 522 8.35 -17.75 -14.87
N GLU A 523 9.59 -17.61 -14.46
CA GLU A 523 10.74 -18.19 -15.14
C GLU A 523 11.59 -18.95 -14.12
N TYR A 524 12.33 -19.94 -14.57
CA TYR A 524 13.27 -20.66 -13.72
C TYR A 524 14.57 -20.95 -14.47
N ASP A 525 15.67 -21.04 -13.71
CA ASP A 525 16.93 -21.58 -14.18
C ASP A 525 17.43 -22.68 -13.23
N VAL A 526 18.00 -23.74 -13.81
CA VAL A 526 18.58 -24.86 -13.07
C VAL A 526 20.07 -24.91 -13.36
N THR A 527 20.87 -25.08 -12.31
CA THR A 527 22.31 -25.26 -12.40
C THR A 527 22.74 -26.49 -11.62
N THR A 528 23.34 -27.46 -12.31
CA THR A 528 23.99 -28.62 -11.68
C THR A 528 25.32 -28.19 -11.06
N LEU A 529 25.46 -28.37 -9.75
CA LEU A 529 26.68 -28.02 -9.00
C LEU A 529 27.56 -29.25 -8.78
N ILE A 530 26.95 -30.37 -8.38
CA ILE A 530 27.59 -31.69 -8.31
C ILE A 530 26.67 -32.64 -9.10
N PRO A 531 27.17 -33.32 -10.14
CA PRO A 531 26.38 -34.28 -10.90
C PRO A 531 25.68 -35.29 -9.99
N ASP A 532 24.40 -35.54 -10.24
CA ASP A 532 23.55 -36.48 -9.50
C ASP A 532 23.47 -36.23 -7.97
N THR A 533 23.91 -35.09 -7.46
CA THR A 533 23.97 -34.88 -6.00
C THR A 533 23.47 -33.51 -5.57
N LEU A 534 23.87 -32.45 -6.25
CA LEU A 534 23.58 -31.08 -5.79
C LEU A 534 23.15 -30.19 -6.95
N TYR A 535 21.94 -29.66 -6.84
CA TYR A 535 21.31 -28.80 -7.83
C TYR A 535 20.95 -27.45 -7.22
N ARG A 536 21.02 -26.40 -8.03
CA ARG A 536 20.50 -25.07 -7.70
C ARG A 536 19.37 -24.73 -8.65
N ILE A 537 18.27 -24.24 -8.09
CA ILE A 537 17.10 -23.80 -8.84
C ILE A 537 16.84 -22.35 -8.44
N ASN A 538 16.91 -21.43 -9.39
CA ASN A 538 16.50 -20.05 -9.19
C ASN A 538 15.13 -19.85 -9.86
N LEU A 539 14.10 -19.64 -9.05
CA LEU A 539 12.74 -19.36 -9.50
C LEU A 539 12.49 -17.85 -9.45
N ARG A 540 12.18 -17.24 -10.60
CA ARG A 540 11.88 -15.82 -10.73
C ARG A 540 10.37 -15.64 -10.79
N LEU A 541 9.80 -15.10 -9.72
CA LEU A 541 8.37 -14.85 -9.60
C LEU A 541 8.10 -13.36 -9.70
N GLY A 542 7.19 -12.99 -10.59
CA GLY A 542 6.63 -11.65 -10.63
C GLY A 542 5.75 -11.40 -9.42
N PHE A 543 5.64 -10.14 -9.00
CA PHE A 543 4.94 -9.80 -7.75
C PHE A 543 3.43 -10.10 -7.74
N ARG A 544 2.79 -10.35 -8.90
CA ARG A 544 1.39 -10.80 -8.98
C ARG A 544 1.24 -12.32 -9.11
N VAL A 545 2.34 -13.07 -9.24
CA VAL A 545 2.31 -14.53 -9.34
C VAL A 545 2.20 -15.12 -7.94
N HIS A 546 1.15 -15.91 -7.69
CA HIS A 546 0.98 -16.58 -6.41
C HIS A 546 2.16 -17.54 -6.17
N PRO A 547 2.85 -17.49 -5.02
CA PRO A 547 4.03 -18.30 -4.74
C PRO A 547 3.65 -19.74 -4.38
N LEU A 548 3.09 -20.48 -5.35
CA LEU A 548 2.81 -21.92 -5.25
C LEU A 548 4.10 -22.72 -5.45
N VAL A 549 5.06 -22.52 -4.54
CA VAL A 549 6.42 -23.06 -4.66
C VAL A 549 6.40 -24.57 -4.85
N ASN A 550 5.55 -25.29 -4.12
CA ASN A 550 5.40 -26.73 -4.27
C ASN A 550 5.02 -27.14 -5.72
N ARG A 551 4.03 -26.45 -6.31
CA ARG A 551 3.54 -26.74 -7.66
C ARG A 551 4.60 -26.43 -8.71
N TYR A 552 5.23 -25.26 -8.61
CA TYR A 552 6.28 -24.86 -9.56
C TYR A 552 7.51 -25.74 -9.43
N PHE A 553 7.90 -26.10 -8.21
CA PHE A 553 9.01 -27.01 -7.97
C PHE A 553 8.75 -28.38 -8.60
N ARG A 554 7.55 -28.95 -8.42
CA ARG A 554 7.18 -30.23 -9.06
C ARG A 554 7.29 -30.15 -10.59
N GLN A 555 6.79 -29.09 -11.20
CA GLN A 555 6.90 -28.88 -12.65
C GLN A 555 8.37 -28.78 -13.10
N ILE A 556 9.21 -28.08 -12.35
CA ILE A 556 10.65 -27.98 -12.65
C ILE A 556 11.32 -29.35 -12.60
N ILE A 557 10.98 -30.18 -11.62
CA ILE A 557 11.51 -31.55 -11.52
C ILE A 557 11.04 -32.42 -12.69
N GLU A 558 9.77 -32.33 -13.10
CA GLU A 558 9.25 -33.02 -14.28
C GLU A 558 10.00 -32.60 -15.56
N ASP A 559 10.29 -31.30 -15.72
CA ASP A 559 11.10 -30.78 -16.83
C ASP A 559 12.55 -31.29 -16.80
N MET A 560 13.17 -31.41 -15.62
CA MET A 560 14.52 -31.97 -15.45
C MET A 560 14.58 -33.46 -15.81
N VAL A 561 13.53 -34.22 -15.51
CA VAL A 561 13.44 -35.65 -15.86
C VAL A 561 13.35 -35.83 -17.37
N ALA A 562 12.57 -34.98 -18.05
CA ALA A 562 12.39 -35.03 -19.49
C ALA A 562 13.63 -34.58 -20.29
N LYS A 563 14.41 -33.63 -19.77
CA LYS A 563 15.52 -32.99 -20.52
C LYS A 563 16.92 -33.42 -20.09
N ASP A 564 17.15 -33.65 -18.79
CA ASP A 564 18.49 -33.81 -18.21
C ASP A 564 18.75 -35.23 -17.68
N GLY A 565 17.83 -36.18 -17.90
CA GLY A 565 18.00 -37.58 -17.49
C GLY A 565 17.94 -37.83 -15.98
N PHE A 566 17.39 -36.89 -15.20
CA PHE A 566 17.20 -37.04 -13.76
C PHE A 566 16.16 -38.14 -13.44
N SER A 567 16.48 -39.07 -12.54
CA SER A 567 15.54 -40.12 -12.13
C SER A 567 14.73 -39.72 -10.89
N LEU A 568 13.40 -39.82 -10.98
CA LEU A 568 12.45 -39.62 -9.88
C LEU A 568 12.23 -40.88 -9.05
N ALA A 569 12.80 -42.02 -9.45
CA ALA A 569 12.60 -43.29 -8.77
C ALA A 569 13.08 -43.21 -7.31
N SER A 570 12.30 -43.76 -6.39
CA SER A 570 12.75 -43.85 -5.01
C SER A 570 14.02 -44.67 -4.93
N SER A 571 14.97 -44.18 -4.14
CA SER A 571 16.22 -44.87 -3.84
C SER A 571 16.11 -45.89 -2.71
N TYR A 572 14.92 -46.03 -2.12
CA TYR A 572 14.62 -47.12 -1.19
C TYR A 572 14.29 -48.38 -2.00
N PRO A 573 15.02 -49.50 -1.81
CA PRO A 573 14.84 -50.69 -2.64
C PRO A 573 13.42 -51.23 -2.67
N SER A 574 12.70 -51.14 -1.53
CA SER A 574 11.31 -51.55 -1.41
C SER A 574 10.37 -50.70 -2.26
N LEU A 575 10.62 -49.41 -2.36
CA LEU A 575 9.78 -48.45 -3.10
C LEU A 575 10.16 -48.40 -4.59
N ALA A 576 11.46 -48.48 -4.89
CA ALA A 576 11.99 -48.57 -6.24
C ALA A 576 11.38 -49.74 -7.02
N LYS A 577 11.22 -50.89 -6.35
CA LYS A 577 10.62 -52.11 -6.90
C LYS A 577 9.16 -51.90 -7.37
N HIS A 578 8.47 -50.92 -6.81
CA HIS A 578 7.08 -50.62 -7.11
C HIS A 578 6.89 -49.29 -7.85
N ASP A 579 7.95 -48.75 -8.46
CA ASP A 579 7.95 -47.48 -9.19
C ASP A 579 7.37 -46.30 -8.39
N VAL A 580 7.54 -46.35 -7.07
CA VAL A 580 7.11 -45.27 -6.18
C VAL A 580 8.15 -44.14 -6.26
N MET A 581 7.68 -42.91 -6.43
CA MET A 581 8.54 -41.73 -6.52
C MET A 581 9.28 -41.48 -5.21
N GLY A 582 10.51 -40.97 -5.30
CA GLY A 582 11.30 -40.53 -4.15
C GLY A 582 10.58 -39.43 -3.36
N ASN A 583 10.75 -39.45 -2.03
CA ASN A 583 10.17 -38.41 -1.17
C ASN A 583 10.94 -37.08 -1.30
N PHE A 584 10.23 -35.96 -1.13
CA PHE A 584 10.80 -34.61 -1.06
C PHE A 584 10.57 -34.03 0.32
N VAL A 585 11.64 -33.61 0.99
CA VAL A 585 11.58 -32.93 2.29
C VAL A 585 12.08 -31.50 2.17
N PHE A 586 11.21 -30.53 2.46
CA PHE A 586 11.56 -29.12 2.49
C PHE A 586 12.11 -28.72 3.86
N VAL A 587 13.34 -28.24 3.92
CA VAL A 587 13.98 -27.82 5.17
C VAL A 587 13.93 -26.30 5.29
N LEU A 588 13.18 -25.83 6.30
CA LEU A 588 13.02 -24.42 6.65
C LEU A 588 13.85 -24.09 7.88
N ILE A 589 14.94 -23.35 7.68
CA ILE A 589 15.84 -22.97 8.77
C ILE A 589 15.40 -21.62 9.38
N ASN A 590 14.79 -21.69 10.56
CA ASN A 590 14.49 -20.54 11.41
C ASN A 590 15.71 -20.17 12.25
N ARG A 591 16.10 -18.90 12.21
CA ARG A 591 17.19 -18.42 13.05
C ARG A 591 16.66 -17.99 14.40
N LEU A 592 17.17 -18.60 15.47
CA LEU A 592 16.94 -18.13 16.83
C LEU A 592 17.95 -17.03 17.17
N TYR A 593 17.45 -15.94 17.74
CA TYR A 593 18.29 -14.90 18.31
C TYR A 593 18.75 -15.39 19.67
N ALA A 594 19.96 -15.92 19.74
CA ALA A 594 20.61 -16.06 21.03
C ALA A 594 20.92 -14.65 21.53
N THR A 595 20.17 -14.24 22.54
CA THR A 595 20.24 -12.93 23.15
C THR A 595 21.67 -12.65 23.62
N PHE A 596 22.09 -11.39 23.49
CA PHE A 596 23.30 -10.80 24.07
C PHE A 596 24.64 -11.20 23.41
N THR A 597 25.20 -10.33 22.56
CA THR A 597 26.64 -9.92 22.61
C THR A 597 27.10 -9.04 21.43
N SER A 598 26.27 -8.71 20.43
CA SER A 598 26.77 -7.92 19.27
C SER A 598 25.88 -6.84 18.67
N PHE A 599 24.73 -6.51 19.26
CA PHE A 599 23.87 -5.42 18.78
C PHE A 599 24.12 -4.11 19.55
N SER A 600 24.14 -2.99 18.83
CA SER A 600 24.05 -1.66 19.43
C SER A 600 22.70 -1.47 20.14
N PHE A 601 22.61 -0.50 21.06
CA PHE A 601 21.36 -0.22 21.80
C PHE A 601 20.17 0.01 20.85
N LYS A 602 20.39 0.77 19.76
CA LYS A 602 19.35 1.02 18.73
C LYS A 602 18.91 -0.24 18.02
N GLU A 603 19.84 -1.11 17.63
CA GLU A 603 19.54 -2.37 16.97
C GLU A 603 18.78 -3.32 17.89
N ARG A 604 19.13 -3.33 19.18
CA ARG A 604 18.45 -4.15 20.18
C ARG A 604 16.98 -3.74 20.34
N LEU A 605 16.70 -2.44 20.51
CA LEU A 605 15.33 -1.94 20.61
C LEU A 605 14.50 -2.30 19.36
N ILE A 606 15.10 -2.14 18.17
CA ILE A 606 14.45 -2.53 16.90
C ILE A 606 14.16 -4.03 16.87
N MET A 607 15.09 -4.88 17.33
CA MET A 607 14.91 -6.33 17.33
C MET A 607 13.86 -6.78 18.36
N ASP A 608 13.83 -6.18 19.55
CA ASP A 608 12.82 -6.47 20.58
C ASP A 608 11.42 -6.08 20.10
N ALA A 609 11.28 -4.90 19.45
CA ALA A 609 10.04 -4.48 18.81
C ALA A 609 9.65 -5.37 17.62
N TYR A 610 10.64 -5.84 16.84
CA TYR A 610 10.41 -6.76 15.73
C TYR A 610 9.80 -8.09 16.20
N GLU A 611 10.22 -8.64 17.35
CA GLU A 611 9.66 -9.90 17.87
C GLU A 611 8.17 -9.80 18.20
N TRP A 612 7.70 -8.65 18.67
CA TRP A 612 6.27 -8.38 18.85
C TRP A 612 5.52 -8.33 17.51
N ILE A 613 6.09 -7.65 16.52
CA ILE A 613 5.50 -7.49 15.19
C ILE A 613 5.52 -8.81 14.39
N ASP A 614 6.54 -9.67 14.57
CA ASP A 614 6.69 -10.93 13.84
C ASP A 614 5.53 -11.89 14.11
N ARG A 615 4.79 -11.71 15.22
CA ARG A 615 3.54 -12.45 15.50
C ARG A 615 2.43 -12.18 14.48
N LEU A 616 2.47 -11.04 13.78
CA LEU A 616 1.53 -10.70 12.72
C LEU A 616 1.80 -11.49 11.42
N LYS A 617 3.01 -12.05 11.24
CA LYS A 617 3.44 -12.69 10.00
C LYS A 617 2.80 -14.07 9.84
N LEU A 618 2.52 -14.46 8.59
CA LEU A 618 2.22 -15.85 8.29
C LEU A 618 3.42 -16.77 8.52
N SER A 619 3.14 -18.01 8.92
CA SER A 619 4.16 -19.06 8.95
C SER A 619 4.79 -19.20 7.55
N MET A 620 6.10 -19.43 7.52
CA MET A 620 6.85 -19.56 6.27
C MET A 620 6.30 -20.71 5.40
N THR A 621 5.84 -21.80 6.04
CA THR A 621 5.16 -22.92 5.39
C THR A 621 3.90 -22.50 4.63
N ARG A 622 3.01 -21.73 5.26
CA ARG A 622 1.76 -21.27 4.64
C ARG A 622 2.00 -20.24 3.55
N SER A 623 2.95 -19.32 3.74
CA SER A 623 3.24 -18.28 2.74
C SER A 623 3.87 -18.79 1.44
N LEU A 624 4.50 -19.97 1.46
CA LEU A 624 5.09 -20.63 0.28
C LEU A 624 4.23 -21.78 -0.28
N GLY A 625 3.06 -22.03 0.30
CA GLY A 625 2.16 -23.11 -0.13
C GLY A 625 2.69 -24.52 0.14
N LEU A 626 3.54 -24.71 1.16
CA LEU A 626 4.17 -26.00 1.49
C LEU A 626 3.34 -26.85 2.48
N ASN A 627 2.06 -26.54 2.71
CA ASN A 627 1.25 -27.20 3.74
C ASN A 627 0.99 -28.69 3.48
N THR A 628 1.06 -29.13 2.23
CA THR A 628 0.86 -30.53 1.82
C THR A 628 2.19 -31.26 1.58
N SER A 629 3.33 -30.60 1.80
CA SER A 629 4.66 -31.16 1.63
C SER A 629 5.22 -31.64 2.97
N ASN A 630 6.17 -32.57 2.93
CA ASN A 630 6.97 -32.88 4.12
C ASN A 630 7.89 -31.68 4.39
N VAL A 631 7.61 -30.94 5.46
CA VAL A 631 8.42 -29.78 5.86
C VAL A 631 9.08 -30.03 7.20
N LEU A 632 10.40 -29.95 7.24
CA LEU A 632 11.17 -29.89 8.48
C LEU A 632 11.44 -28.43 8.84
N ILE A 633 11.04 -28.01 10.04
CA ILE A 633 11.41 -26.70 10.60
C ILE A 633 12.60 -26.90 11.52
N GLU A 634 13.73 -26.29 11.16
CA GLU A 634 14.97 -26.40 11.91
C GLU A 634 15.34 -25.07 12.57
N TYR A 635 15.64 -25.10 13.85
CA TYR A 635 16.13 -23.92 14.58
C TYR A 635 17.67 -23.93 14.63
N VAL A 636 18.28 -22.85 14.15
CA VAL A 636 19.74 -22.66 14.12
C VAL A 636 20.09 -21.30 14.71
N PRO A 637 21.07 -21.19 15.61
CA PRO A 637 21.49 -19.90 16.15
C PRO A 637 22.06 -18.99 15.06
N LEU A 638 21.74 -17.69 15.12
CA LEU A 638 22.17 -16.70 14.11
C LEU A 638 23.71 -16.57 14.01
N VAL A 639 24.44 -16.87 15.09
CA VAL A 639 25.90 -16.78 15.19
C VAL A 639 26.49 -18.08 15.70
N VAL A 640 27.02 -18.90 14.79
CA VAL A 640 27.96 -19.98 15.15
C VAL A 640 29.37 -19.41 14.98
N ARG A 641 29.86 -18.68 15.99
CA ARG A 641 31.30 -18.40 16.08
C ARG A 641 31.97 -19.71 16.48
N SER A 642 33.09 -20.06 15.84
CA SER A 642 33.89 -21.20 16.31
C SER A 642 34.28 -20.97 17.78
N HIS A 643 34.27 -22.03 18.58
CA HIS A 643 34.55 -21.98 20.02
C HIS A 643 35.81 -21.17 20.37
N ALA A 644 36.81 -21.12 19.47
CA ALA A 644 38.04 -20.35 19.62
C ALA A 644 37.86 -18.82 19.81
N LYS A 645 36.72 -18.23 19.42
CA LYS A 645 36.43 -16.79 19.61
C LYS A 645 35.36 -16.49 20.67
N GLN A 646 34.71 -17.50 21.25
CA GLN A 646 33.80 -17.31 22.39
C GLN A 646 34.57 -16.89 23.66
N ALA A 647 35.84 -17.28 23.80
CA ALA A 647 36.70 -16.87 24.92
C ALA A 647 36.92 -15.34 25.04
N LYS A 648 36.61 -14.55 24.01
CA LYS A 648 36.70 -13.07 24.03
C LYS A 648 35.37 -12.35 24.34
N ALA A 649 34.25 -13.06 24.35
CA ALA A 649 32.98 -12.52 24.82
C ALA A 649 32.84 -12.99 26.27
N GLY A 650 32.78 -12.06 27.24
CA GLY A 650 32.82 -12.33 28.69
C GLY A 650 31.65 -13.16 29.26
N ILE A 651 31.37 -14.31 28.65
CA ILE A 651 30.56 -15.38 29.20
C ILE A 651 31.46 -16.09 30.20
N PRO A 652 31.10 -16.14 31.50
CA PRO A 652 31.88 -16.88 32.48
C PRO A 652 32.01 -18.32 32.01
N ARG A 653 33.26 -18.81 31.95
CA ARG A 653 33.54 -20.20 31.61
C ARG A 653 32.98 -21.06 32.73
N VAL A 654 32.21 -22.09 32.39
CA VAL A 654 31.80 -23.09 33.36
C VAL A 654 33.09 -23.79 33.83
N GLU A 655 33.46 -23.55 35.08
CA GLU A 655 34.58 -24.24 35.70
C GLU A 655 34.18 -25.68 35.97
N ARG A 656 35.03 -26.61 35.56
CA ARG A 656 34.87 -28.02 35.91
C ARG A 656 35.23 -28.11 37.39
N ILE A 657 34.28 -28.52 38.21
CA ILE A 657 34.57 -28.94 39.58
C ILE A 657 35.34 -30.25 39.43
N GLU A 658 36.65 -30.21 39.68
CA GLU A 658 37.43 -31.42 39.91
C GLU A 658 37.16 -31.81 41.38
N GLU A 659 36.54 -32.97 41.58
CA GLU A 659 36.51 -33.59 42.91
C GLU A 659 37.94 -33.99 43.24
N ASP A 660 38.52 -33.35 44.26
CA ASP A 660 39.75 -33.84 44.89
C ASP A 660 39.45 -35.25 45.42
N ALA A 661 39.97 -36.26 44.72
CA ALA A 661 40.01 -37.62 45.25
C ALA A 661 40.98 -37.63 46.44
N GLU A 662 40.48 -38.03 47.62
CA GLU A 662 41.25 -38.23 48.86
C GLU A 662 42.55 -39.03 48.65
#